data_AF-A0A6J7KKR0-F1
#
_entry.id   AF-A0A6J7KKR0-F1
#
_cell.length_a   1.000
_cell.length_b   1.000
_cell.length_c   1.000
_cell.angle_alpha   90.00
_cell.angle_beta   90.00
_cell.angle_gamma   90.00
#
_symmetry.space_group_name_H-M   'P 1'
#
loop_
_entity.id
_entity.type
_entity.pdbx_description
1 polymer ?
#
loop_
_entity_poly.entity_id
_entity_poly.type
_entity_poly.pdbx_seq_one_letter_code
_entity_poly.pdbx_strand_id
1 'polypeptide(L)'
;MVKVGTKTRIISLLVSLTLLSSFFATSPARADELSDAKASLSTAATKLASLQTSLNIANSDITAFNIKLNATDTSTADGPAIYASFQTQLDTARAVKATIESQIPAAQSDVNTWTAKVATLTAAINAGNNCPADWGLTASNFSEGIDVGNFYFNTKVMNEINKDPRNIVVSTNFQISRDGINWTNYQIFSSQYWINSSNNYKYSSTPQYAGVIRDSYSLLKYSNARVKTVTTLDKQNCATYSLESEVKVLTTAAIPFSKTSIDELYAAYPQAFPNYQVRDQAIAAIATIKSDLATLAGSGSQFSFGKGYMGNFQLATYPRSGSCNGDINTANVGYNSTCELGIYWLYGNTIKFVDSISVVGGQSEASKQQAAMKIQLVALVAAAQKIYDSFINTSNDYSNFKNKIGDNFAAAGQAGIDQALSFSSTFATLFVSAQDTLNQLDLLSRSQYMNAELQSLVSQPRGQITKIWQSLRSNPDDAKSLAAEISNALNAPSADQIKESARVKAYDIMATADLLAANSLMQNIIDKWNKGYYKNITKEALTKEIYEVNSLRSTFSERLNTTNQIYAQLNSSIVNAKTSAEISNWKNIQATYANITRNYSNALASLEKATSYHKMVQPIGSAEVQNELAKSNAVLLFSNIEIQNLKTGLADYENMVVAKRIASNSSAYEAEVNRLQKLLSGYSQNMSEISAGLSLASKYLSTGTDSQSWQQIQTSYTSAMNNLASSTSIAKSMLVILTKQKKSANGAEIESDPDATGPNFVDDNGEDEVAAGTIVSKKDKQGRYLITVTSNQADTDITIKAIKSKSKAIVFNGTTDADGNYYLRTTRKLVGYTLQLVLDSEILAKTSKLK
;
A
#
# COMPACT_ATOMS: atom_id res chain seq x y z
N MET A 1 -102.80 53.85 77.56
CA MET A 1 -101.38 53.83 77.15
C MET A 1 -100.82 52.45 77.43
N VAL A 2 -100.48 51.69 76.39
CA VAL A 2 -99.35 50.73 76.24
C VAL A 2 -99.58 49.94 74.94
N LYS A 3 -98.74 50.31 73.96
CA LYS A 3 -98.29 49.61 72.74
C LYS A 3 -99.29 48.90 71.81
N VAL A 4 -99.56 49.62 70.72
CA VAL A 4 -99.59 49.13 69.32
C VAL A 4 -98.63 47.95 69.12
N GLY A 5 -99.15 46.78 68.73
CA GLY A 5 -98.30 45.59 68.54
C GLY A 5 -98.94 44.38 67.88
N THR A 6 -100.02 44.51 67.09
CA THR A 6 -100.72 43.35 66.50
C THR A 6 -100.93 43.43 64.98
N LYS A 7 -100.56 44.53 64.32
CA LYS A 7 -100.64 44.63 62.84
C LYS A 7 -99.42 44.09 62.09
N THR A 8 -98.32 43.77 62.78
CA THR A 8 -97.05 43.38 62.10
C THR A 8 -96.85 41.87 61.96
N ARG A 9 -97.65 41.01 62.62
CA ARG A 9 -97.46 39.54 62.54
C ARG A 9 -98.20 38.84 61.39
N ILE A 10 -99.25 39.44 60.82
CA ILE A 10 -100.06 38.80 59.75
C ILE A 10 -99.54 39.15 58.34
N ILE A 11 -98.90 40.31 58.16
CA ILE A 11 -98.41 40.75 56.83
C ILE A 11 -97.05 40.11 56.49
N SER A 12 -96.26 39.71 57.49
CA SER A 12 -94.94 39.09 57.25
C SER A 12 -94.99 37.64 56.74
N LEU A 13 -96.16 36.99 56.70
CA LEU A 13 -96.32 35.61 56.21
C LEU A 13 -96.70 35.51 54.72
N LEU A 14 -97.16 36.61 54.09
CA LEU A 14 -97.75 36.59 52.75
C LEU A 14 -96.81 37.01 51.60
N VAL A 15 -95.59 37.50 51.90
CA VAL A 15 -94.72 38.13 50.88
C VAL A 15 -93.69 37.17 50.24
N SER A 16 -93.52 35.94 50.74
CA SER A 16 -92.49 35.02 50.20
C SER A 16 -93.01 34.04 49.11
N LEU A 17 -94.12 34.34 48.44
CA LEU A 17 -94.90 33.36 47.67
C LEU A 17 -95.08 33.70 46.18
N THR A 18 -94.01 34.01 45.43
CA THR A 18 -94.08 33.99 43.95
C THR A 18 -92.68 33.95 43.33
N LEU A 19 -92.20 32.75 42.97
CA LEU A 19 -91.24 32.50 41.89
C LEU A 19 -90.87 31.01 41.95
N LEU A 20 -91.36 30.22 40.99
CA LEU A 20 -90.71 29.04 40.37
C LEU A 20 -91.79 28.24 39.62
N SER A 21 -91.97 28.52 38.33
CA SER A 21 -92.57 27.57 37.39
C SER A 21 -92.12 27.85 35.96
N SER A 22 -91.09 27.14 35.54
CA SER A 22 -90.88 26.68 34.15
C SER A 22 -89.58 25.90 34.12
N PHE A 23 -89.65 24.60 33.81
CA PHE A 23 -88.66 23.83 33.02
C PHE A 23 -89.16 22.38 32.92
N PHE A 24 -89.62 21.99 31.73
CA PHE A 24 -89.81 20.59 31.34
C PHE A 24 -88.99 20.31 30.08
N ALA A 25 -88.02 19.41 30.19
CA ALA A 25 -87.53 18.54 29.13
C ALA A 25 -86.83 17.35 29.80
N THR A 26 -87.16 16.12 29.40
CA THR A 26 -86.66 14.88 29.99
C THR A 26 -85.28 14.49 29.43
N SER A 27 -84.21 14.85 30.16
CA SER A 27 -82.85 14.30 30.11
C SER A 27 -82.72 13.04 30.99
N PRO A 28 -81.69 12.20 30.82
CA PRO A 28 -81.41 11.13 31.77
C PRO A 28 -80.82 11.75 33.05
N ALA A 29 -81.29 11.26 34.20
CA ALA A 29 -80.97 11.78 35.53
C ALA A 29 -79.46 11.90 35.76
N ARG A 30 -78.94 13.13 35.82
CA ARG A 30 -77.62 13.37 36.43
C ARG A 30 -77.73 13.18 37.94
N ALA A 31 -76.62 12.85 38.61
CA ALA A 31 -76.56 12.84 40.07
C ALA A 31 -77.07 14.17 40.67
N ASP A 32 -76.84 15.27 39.94
CA ASP A 32 -77.34 16.61 40.24
C ASP A 32 -78.88 16.68 40.18
N GLU A 33 -79.53 16.03 39.21
CA GLU A 33 -81.01 16.03 39.10
C GLU A 33 -81.69 15.25 40.23
N LEU A 34 -81.09 14.15 40.71
CA LEU A 34 -81.58 13.45 41.91
C LEU A 34 -81.37 14.30 43.17
N SER A 35 -80.21 14.96 43.28
CA SER A 35 -79.90 15.87 44.38
C SER A 35 -80.89 17.05 44.43
N ASP A 36 -81.13 17.69 43.29
CA ASP A 36 -82.07 18.81 43.16
C ASP A 36 -83.52 18.38 43.41
N ALA A 37 -83.92 17.19 42.94
CA ALA A 37 -85.24 16.64 43.24
C ALA A 37 -85.40 16.32 44.74
N LYS A 38 -84.36 15.82 45.41
CA LYS A 38 -84.35 15.61 46.86
C LYS A 38 -84.41 16.94 47.63
N ALA A 39 -83.67 17.96 47.19
CA ALA A 39 -83.73 19.30 47.77
C ALA A 39 -85.13 19.91 47.60
N SER A 40 -85.71 19.82 46.40
CA SER A 40 -87.07 20.31 46.11
C SER A 40 -88.13 19.57 46.92
N LEU A 41 -88.01 18.26 47.09
CA LEU A 41 -88.86 17.48 47.99
C LEU A 41 -88.75 17.97 49.44
N SER A 42 -87.53 18.23 49.93
CA SER A 42 -87.31 18.77 51.27
C SER A 42 -87.92 20.15 51.45
N THR A 43 -87.83 21.03 50.45
CA THR A 43 -88.47 22.35 50.47
C THR A 43 -89.99 22.25 50.49
N ALA A 44 -90.57 21.39 49.64
CA ALA A 44 -92.02 21.16 49.60
C ALA A 44 -92.56 20.59 50.93
N ALA A 45 -91.84 19.64 51.52
CA ALA A 45 -92.19 19.04 52.82
C ALA A 45 -92.15 20.08 53.95
N THR A 46 -91.12 20.93 53.99
CA THR A 46 -91.02 22.03 54.97
C THR A 46 -92.17 23.03 54.82
N LYS A 47 -92.54 23.38 53.58
CA LYS A 47 -93.68 24.28 53.30
C LYS A 47 -95.00 23.69 53.81
N LEU A 48 -95.25 22.41 53.54
CA LEU A 48 -96.44 21.71 54.02
C LEU A 48 -96.51 21.69 55.56
N ALA A 49 -95.40 21.36 56.23
CA ALA A 49 -95.32 21.36 57.69
C ALA A 49 -95.55 22.75 58.30
N SER A 50 -95.03 23.81 57.66
CA SER A 50 -95.29 25.19 58.07
C SER A 50 -96.76 25.57 57.91
N LEU A 51 -97.40 25.21 56.80
CA LEU A 51 -98.84 25.46 56.59
C LEU A 51 -99.69 24.72 57.61
N GLN A 52 -99.37 23.47 57.94
CA GLN A 52 -100.06 22.70 58.99
C GLN A 52 -99.90 23.35 60.37
N THR A 53 -98.71 23.87 60.68
CA THR A 53 -98.47 24.61 61.93
C THR A 53 -99.29 25.89 61.97
N SER A 54 -99.30 26.67 60.88
CA SER A 54 -100.12 27.89 60.76
C SER A 54 -101.62 27.59 60.85
N LEU A 55 -102.09 26.47 60.30
CA LEU A 55 -103.48 26.03 60.44
C LEU A 55 -103.83 25.75 61.90
N ASN A 56 -102.95 25.08 62.65
CA ASN A 56 -103.15 24.83 64.07
C ASN A 56 -103.22 26.12 64.89
N ILE A 57 -102.37 27.11 64.57
CA ILE A 57 -102.41 28.44 65.19
C ILE A 57 -103.73 29.14 64.87
N ALA A 58 -104.15 29.17 63.60
CA ALA A 58 -105.40 29.82 63.19
C ALA A 58 -106.63 29.17 63.87
N ASN A 59 -106.65 27.84 64.01
CA ASN A 59 -107.70 27.14 64.78
C ASN A 59 -107.70 27.53 66.26
N SER A 60 -106.51 27.69 66.87
CA SER A 60 -106.37 28.15 68.25
C SER A 60 -106.89 29.59 68.42
N ASP A 61 -106.54 30.49 67.51
CA ASP A 61 -107.02 31.88 67.51
C ASP A 61 -108.54 31.97 67.35
N ILE A 62 -109.14 31.22 66.41
CA ILE A 62 -110.60 31.13 66.24
C ILE A 62 -111.27 30.69 67.55
N THR A 63 -110.70 29.66 68.20
CA THR A 63 -111.22 29.15 69.47
C THR A 63 -111.14 30.23 70.55
N ALA A 64 -109.99 30.91 70.68
CA ALA A 64 -109.79 31.97 71.65
C ALA A 64 -110.72 33.17 71.42
N PHE A 65 -110.94 33.57 70.17
CA PHE A 65 -111.86 34.67 69.84
C PHE A 65 -113.32 34.29 70.07
N ASN A 66 -113.76 33.06 69.75
CA ASN A 66 -115.10 32.60 70.09
C ASN A 66 -115.36 32.65 71.61
N ILE A 67 -114.39 32.22 72.42
CA ILE A 67 -114.49 32.29 73.89
C ILE A 67 -114.67 33.74 74.33
N LYS A 68 -113.84 34.67 73.81
CA LYS A 68 -113.94 36.10 74.14
C LYS A 68 -115.26 36.73 73.68
N LEU A 69 -115.73 36.36 72.50
CA LEU A 69 -116.99 36.84 71.93
C LEU A 69 -118.18 36.42 72.80
N ASN A 70 -118.24 35.15 73.21
CA ASN A 70 -119.30 34.62 74.07
C ASN A 70 -119.27 35.20 75.49
N ALA A 71 -118.11 35.62 75.98
CA ALA A 71 -117.95 36.26 77.29
C ALA A 71 -118.25 37.77 77.28
N THR A 72 -118.49 38.39 76.13
CA THR A 72 -118.72 39.83 76.01
C THR A 72 -120.19 40.17 76.31
N ASP A 73 -120.44 40.94 77.36
CA ASP A 73 -121.77 41.44 77.72
C ASP A 73 -122.16 42.66 76.87
N THR A 74 -123.07 42.45 75.92
CA THR A 74 -123.53 43.47 74.97
C THR A 74 -124.48 44.50 75.59
N SER A 75 -124.88 44.36 76.86
CA SER A 75 -125.75 45.32 77.56
C SER A 75 -125.00 46.54 78.10
N THR A 76 -123.67 46.51 78.12
CA THR A 76 -122.82 47.64 78.55
C THR A 76 -122.63 48.67 77.43
N ALA A 77 -122.38 49.94 77.77
CA ALA A 77 -122.22 51.01 76.79
C ALA A 77 -121.13 50.75 75.73
N ASP A 78 -120.05 50.06 76.11
CA ASP A 78 -118.93 49.68 75.22
C ASP A 78 -119.06 48.26 74.64
N GLY A 79 -119.98 47.44 75.17
CA GLY A 79 -120.17 46.03 74.83
C GLY A 79 -120.35 45.77 73.33
N PRO A 80 -121.24 46.50 72.63
CA PRO A 80 -121.42 46.33 71.18
C PRO A 80 -120.16 46.63 70.36
N ALA A 81 -119.35 47.62 70.74
CA ALA A 81 -118.14 47.98 70.03
C ALA A 81 -117.02 46.93 70.22
N ILE A 82 -116.88 46.40 71.44
CA ILE A 82 -115.93 45.31 71.75
C ILE A 82 -116.36 44.03 71.03
N TYR A 83 -117.66 43.70 71.05
CA TYR A 83 -118.21 42.55 70.34
C TYR A 83 -117.94 42.64 68.83
N ALA A 84 -118.22 43.79 68.21
CA ALA A 84 -117.94 44.01 66.78
C ALA A 84 -116.44 43.89 66.44
N SER A 85 -115.55 44.35 67.32
CA SER A 85 -114.10 44.21 67.15
C SER A 85 -113.65 42.75 67.22
N PHE A 86 -114.12 41.97 68.19
CA PHE A 86 -113.82 40.54 68.27
C PHE A 86 -114.45 39.74 67.15
N GLN A 87 -115.66 40.09 66.70
CA GLN A 87 -116.29 39.49 65.54
C GLN A 87 -115.46 39.72 64.27
N THR A 88 -114.96 40.94 64.06
CA THR A 88 -114.07 41.27 62.94
C THR A 88 -112.76 40.46 62.99
N GLN A 89 -112.16 40.30 64.17
CA GLN A 89 -110.95 39.50 64.35
C GLN A 89 -111.21 38.00 64.14
N LEU A 90 -112.34 37.49 64.58
CA LEU A 90 -112.79 36.12 64.36
C LEU A 90 -112.99 35.84 62.87
N ASP A 91 -113.65 36.75 62.15
CA ASP A 91 -113.88 36.63 60.71
C ASP A 91 -112.57 36.72 59.93
N THR A 92 -111.64 37.57 60.38
CA THR A 92 -110.27 37.63 59.83
C THR A 92 -109.53 36.30 60.06
N ALA A 93 -109.60 35.73 61.27
CA ALA A 93 -108.96 34.46 61.58
C ALA A 93 -109.56 33.29 60.78
N ARG A 94 -110.89 33.29 60.56
CA ARG A 94 -111.58 32.34 59.67
C ARG A 94 -111.15 32.48 58.22
N ALA A 95 -111.00 33.70 57.70
CA ALA A 95 -110.51 33.95 56.36
C ALA A 95 -109.05 33.47 56.16
N VAL A 96 -108.19 33.71 57.15
CA VAL A 96 -106.81 33.20 57.16
C VAL A 96 -106.80 31.67 57.19
N LYS A 97 -107.60 31.05 58.06
CA LYS A 97 -107.77 29.59 58.11
C LYS A 97 -108.18 29.03 56.75
N ALA A 98 -109.24 29.56 56.14
CA ALA A 98 -109.74 29.11 54.84
C ALA A 98 -108.67 29.24 53.74
N THR A 99 -107.88 30.33 53.78
CA THR A 99 -106.75 30.52 52.85
C THR A 99 -105.69 29.43 53.04
N ILE A 100 -105.28 29.15 54.28
CA ILE A 100 -104.29 28.10 54.58
C ILE A 100 -104.81 26.73 54.17
N GLU A 101 -106.06 26.41 54.50
CA GLU A 101 -106.71 25.14 54.14
C GLU A 101 -106.76 24.95 52.62
N SER A 102 -107.00 26.01 51.85
CA SER A 102 -106.98 25.94 50.38
C SER A 102 -105.58 25.66 49.80
N GLN A 103 -104.51 26.02 50.51
CA GLN A 103 -103.13 25.85 50.05
C GLN A 103 -102.52 24.48 50.41
N ILE A 104 -103.04 23.82 51.45
CA ILE A 104 -102.53 22.51 51.91
C ILE A 104 -102.62 21.43 50.82
N PRO A 105 -103.74 21.25 50.08
CA PRO A 105 -103.83 20.25 49.02
C PRO A 105 -102.78 20.47 47.91
N ALA A 106 -102.53 21.73 47.53
CA ALA A 106 -101.50 22.05 46.53
C ALA A 106 -100.10 21.70 47.03
N ALA A 107 -99.76 22.08 48.28
CA ALA A 107 -98.47 21.72 48.88
C ALA A 107 -98.29 20.20 49.05
N GLN A 108 -99.36 19.46 49.39
CA GLN A 108 -99.34 18.00 49.45
C GLN A 108 -99.15 17.37 48.06
N SER A 109 -99.79 17.93 47.03
CA SER A 109 -99.60 17.50 45.64
C SER A 109 -98.15 17.69 45.19
N ASP A 110 -97.51 18.80 45.57
CA ASP A 110 -96.09 19.04 45.29
C ASP A 110 -95.21 17.97 45.95
N VAL A 111 -95.43 17.67 47.24
CA VAL A 111 -94.70 16.61 47.97
C VAL A 111 -94.87 15.25 47.28
N ASN A 112 -96.09 14.89 46.88
CA ASN A 112 -96.37 13.62 46.21
C ASN A 112 -95.66 13.54 44.84
N THR A 113 -95.70 14.64 44.08
CA THR A 113 -95.05 14.76 42.76
C THR A 113 -93.54 14.57 42.88
N TRP A 114 -92.89 15.26 43.82
CA TRP A 114 -91.46 15.14 44.02
C TRP A 114 -91.05 13.79 44.61
N THR A 115 -91.88 13.18 45.46
CA THR A 115 -91.65 11.81 45.96
C THR A 115 -91.65 10.79 44.82
N ALA A 116 -92.66 10.86 43.94
CA ALA A 116 -92.73 9.99 42.76
C ALA A 116 -91.55 10.21 41.82
N LYS A 117 -91.13 11.47 41.64
CA LYS A 117 -89.96 11.81 40.81
C LYS A 117 -88.66 11.29 41.40
N VAL A 118 -88.42 11.45 42.71
CA VAL A 118 -87.25 10.88 43.39
C VAL A 118 -87.24 9.35 43.29
N ALA A 119 -88.38 8.68 43.48
CA ALA A 119 -88.48 7.22 43.31
C ALA A 119 -88.17 6.78 41.88
N THR A 120 -88.68 7.50 40.88
CA THR A 120 -88.43 7.23 39.46
C THR A 120 -86.96 7.44 39.09
N LEU A 121 -86.35 8.54 39.54
CA LEU A 121 -84.93 8.83 39.31
C LEU A 121 -84.03 7.81 40.04
N THR A 122 -84.39 7.39 41.25
CA THR A 122 -83.67 6.36 42.01
C THR A 122 -83.75 5.00 41.32
N ALA A 123 -84.92 4.61 40.81
CA ALA A 123 -85.09 3.38 40.04
C ALA A 123 -84.31 3.43 38.71
N ALA A 124 -84.29 4.56 38.01
CA ALA A 124 -83.50 4.76 36.80
C ALA A 124 -81.99 4.67 37.06
N ILE A 125 -81.50 5.25 38.16
CA ILE A 125 -80.09 5.14 38.58
C ILE A 125 -79.74 3.69 38.93
N ASN A 126 -80.61 2.98 39.65
CA ASN A 126 -80.37 1.58 40.00
C ASN A 126 -80.42 0.63 38.78
N ALA A 127 -81.25 0.92 37.78
CA ALA A 127 -81.23 0.22 36.49
C ALA A 127 -79.95 0.52 35.67
N GLY A 128 -79.36 1.71 35.87
CA GLY A 128 -78.08 2.13 35.30
C GLY A 128 -76.85 1.36 35.83
N ASN A 129 -76.96 0.59 36.91
CA ASN A 129 -75.83 -0.13 37.52
C ASN A 129 -75.49 -1.49 36.85
N ASN A 130 -76.21 -1.92 35.81
CA ASN A 130 -75.84 -3.10 35.04
C ASN A 130 -74.63 -2.76 34.14
N CYS A 131 -73.43 -3.20 34.53
CA CYS A 131 -72.19 -2.91 33.81
C CYS A 131 -72.00 -3.88 32.64
N PRO A 132 -71.27 -3.49 31.57
CA PRO A 132 -71.09 -4.35 30.40
C PRO A 132 -70.51 -5.74 30.69
N ALA A 133 -69.75 -5.88 31.79
CA ALA A 133 -69.24 -7.16 32.28
C ALA A 133 -70.36 -8.16 32.66
N ASP A 134 -71.51 -7.66 33.08
CA ASP A 134 -72.63 -8.45 33.59
C ASP A 134 -73.63 -8.84 32.49
N TRP A 135 -73.44 -8.36 31.26
CA TRP A 135 -74.34 -8.59 30.12
C TRP A 135 -74.20 -10.00 29.50
N GLY A 136 -73.26 -10.80 30.00
CA GLY A 136 -72.98 -12.15 29.49
C GLY A 136 -72.57 -12.14 28.02
N LEU A 137 -71.83 -11.12 27.59
CA LEU A 137 -71.27 -11.05 26.25
C LEU A 137 -70.08 -12.01 26.12
N THR A 138 -69.91 -12.59 24.92
CA THR A 138 -68.85 -13.55 24.59
C THR A 138 -68.16 -13.14 23.28
N ALA A 139 -66.99 -13.71 23.01
CA ALA A 139 -66.24 -13.47 21.77
C ALA A 139 -67.06 -13.65 20.49
N SER A 140 -67.96 -14.66 20.47
CA SER A 140 -68.85 -14.93 19.32
C SER A 140 -69.80 -13.78 18.99
N ASN A 141 -70.15 -12.94 19.98
CA ASN A 141 -71.06 -11.82 19.79
C ASN A 141 -70.43 -10.64 19.02
N PHE A 142 -69.12 -10.69 18.77
CA PHE A 142 -68.34 -9.66 18.08
C PHE A 142 -67.61 -10.20 16.84
N SER A 143 -67.92 -11.41 16.37
CA SER A 143 -67.25 -12.02 15.20
C SER A 143 -68.11 -12.03 13.93
N GLU A 144 -69.27 -11.41 13.93
CA GLU A 144 -70.23 -11.52 12.82
C GLU A 144 -69.79 -10.68 11.61
N GLY A 145 -69.59 -11.34 10.47
CA GLY A 145 -69.21 -10.73 9.19
C GLY A 145 -67.73 -10.41 8.99
N ILE A 146 -66.89 -10.56 10.02
CA ILE A 146 -65.47 -10.16 9.98
C ILE A 146 -64.65 -10.96 8.96
N ASP A 147 -65.03 -12.21 8.76
CA ASP A 147 -64.44 -13.13 7.78
C ASP A 147 -64.62 -12.62 6.34
N VAL A 148 -65.69 -11.88 6.06
CA VAL A 148 -65.92 -11.25 4.76
C VAL A 148 -65.54 -9.77 4.71
N GLY A 149 -64.75 -9.29 5.68
CA GLY A 149 -64.30 -7.88 5.74
C GLY A 149 -65.41 -6.89 6.11
N ASN A 150 -66.51 -7.39 6.66
CA ASN A 150 -67.64 -6.61 7.17
C ASN A 150 -67.70 -6.73 8.69
N PHE A 151 -68.49 -5.90 9.37
CA PHE A 151 -68.71 -6.08 10.79
C PHE A 151 -70.08 -5.62 11.24
N TYR A 152 -70.65 -6.43 12.12
CA TYR A 152 -71.93 -6.18 12.74
C TYR A 152 -71.86 -6.61 14.20
N PHE A 153 -72.45 -5.80 15.08
CA PHE A 153 -72.80 -6.28 16.42
C PHE A 153 -73.95 -7.26 16.29
N ASN A 154 -73.80 -8.42 16.93
CA ASN A 154 -74.88 -9.36 17.03
C ASN A 154 -76.08 -8.73 17.76
N THR A 155 -77.30 -9.20 17.48
CA THR A 155 -78.55 -8.74 18.09
C THR A 155 -78.49 -8.67 19.62
N LYS A 156 -77.77 -9.59 20.28
CA LYS A 156 -77.60 -9.56 21.74
C LYS A 156 -76.88 -8.29 22.23
N VAL A 157 -75.76 -7.93 21.60
CA VAL A 157 -74.97 -6.74 21.96
C VAL A 157 -75.79 -5.47 21.72
N MET A 158 -76.48 -5.41 20.57
CA MET A 158 -77.34 -4.28 20.24
C MET A 158 -78.51 -4.12 21.22
N ASN A 159 -79.12 -5.22 21.65
CA ASN A 159 -80.21 -5.18 22.63
C ASN A 159 -79.76 -4.60 23.98
N GLU A 160 -78.56 -4.94 24.45
CA GLU A 160 -78.03 -4.40 25.71
C GLU A 160 -77.63 -2.93 25.60
N ILE A 161 -76.99 -2.53 24.49
CA ILE A 161 -76.66 -1.12 24.23
C ILE A 161 -77.94 -0.28 24.19
N ASN A 162 -79.01 -0.79 23.56
CA ASN A 162 -80.28 -0.08 23.44
C ASN A 162 -81.03 0.12 24.78
N LYS A 163 -80.67 -0.61 25.84
CA LYS A 163 -81.26 -0.40 27.17
C LYS A 163 -80.79 0.90 27.84
N ASP A 164 -79.57 1.37 27.55
CA ASP A 164 -79.03 2.63 28.10
C ASP A 164 -78.04 3.34 27.16
N PRO A 165 -78.52 3.79 25.98
CA PRO A 165 -77.64 4.15 24.88
C PRO A 165 -77.00 5.55 25.00
N ARG A 166 -77.32 6.33 26.05
CA ARG A 166 -76.74 7.67 26.30
C ARG A 166 -75.49 7.61 27.18
N ASN A 167 -75.25 6.48 27.83
CA ASN A 167 -74.19 6.33 28.83
C ASN A 167 -73.10 5.34 28.42
N ILE A 168 -73.16 4.77 27.21
CA ILE A 168 -72.22 3.76 26.71
C ILE A 168 -71.47 4.31 25.49
N VAL A 169 -70.15 4.36 25.57
CA VAL A 169 -69.26 4.59 24.43
C VAL A 169 -68.74 3.23 23.97
N VAL A 170 -68.87 2.95 22.67
CA VAL A 170 -68.41 1.70 22.06
C VAL A 170 -67.25 2.03 21.13
N SER A 171 -66.11 1.37 21.31
CA SER A 171 -64.97 1.50 20.42
C SER A 171 -64.55 0.12 19.94
N THR A 172 -64.52 -0.10 18.64
CA THR A 172 -64.13 -1.38 18.04
C THR A 172 -62.90 -1.19 17.17
N ASN A 173 -61.82 -1.88 17.54
CA ASN A 173 -60.57 -1.93 16.78
C ASN A 173 -60.54 -3.20 15.94
N PHE A 174 -60.45 -3.04 14.62
CA PHE A 174 -60.15 -4.13 13.71
C PHE A 174 -58.67 -4.44 13.77
N GLN A 175 -58.35 -5.68 14.08
CA GLN A 175 -56.98 -6.16 14.10
C GLN A 175 -56.77 -7.23 13.04
N ILE A 176 -55.63 -7.12 12.36
CA ILE A 176 -55.24 -8.04 11.29
C ILE A 176 -53.86 -8.62 11.63
N SER A 177 -53.69 -9.92 11.35
CA SER A 177 -52.44 -10.67 11.55
C SER A 177 -52.21 -11.65 10.41
N ARG A 178 -50.98 -11.72 9.87
CA ARG A 178 -50.62 -12.73 8.86
C ARG A 178 -50.17 -14.06 9.46
N ASP A 179 -49.55 -14.03 10.64
CA ASP A 179 -49.04 -15.21 11.35
C ASP A 179 -49.98 -15.71 12.46
N GLY A 180 -51.02 -14.94 12.79
CA GLY A 180 -51.94 -15.21 13.89
C GLY A 180 -51.38 -14.86 15.28
N ILE A 181 -50.17 -14.31 15.36
CA ILE A 181 -49.47 -13.96 16.61
C ILE A 181 -49.33 -12.45 16.72
N ASN A 182 -48.84 -11.79 15.67
CA ASN A 182 -48.59 -10.36 15.62
C ASN A 182 -49.82 -9.64 15.05
N TRP A 183 -50.54 -8.92 15.90
CA TRP A 183 -51.77 -8.21 15.57
C TRP A 183 -51.53 -6.72 15.36
N THR A 184 -52.05 -6.18 14.26
CA THR A 184 -51.95 -4.75 13.92
C THR A 184 -53.32 -4.12 13.86
N ASN A 185 -53.49 -2.95 14.50
CA ASN A 185 -54.72 -2.17 14.38
C ASN A 185 -54.84 -1.64 12.95
N TYR A 186 -55.88 -2.04 12.24
CA TYR A 186 -56.17 -1.64 10.88
C TYR A 186 -57.13 -0.44 10.84
N GLN A 187 -58.23 -0.51 11.59
CA GLN A 187 -59.23 0.55 11.63
C GLN A 187 -59.92 0.60 12.99
N ILE A 188 -60.23 1.81 13.46
CA ILE A 188 -60.94 2.07 14.71
C ILE A 188 -62.31 2.64 14.36
N PHE A 189 -63.37 1.99 14.83
CA PHE A 189 -64.73 2.52 14.77
C PHE A 189 -65.15 2.93 16.18
N SER A 190 -65.37 4.22 16.42
CA SER A 190 -65.92 4.72 17.69
C SER A 190 -67.39 5.11 17.54
N SER A 191 -68.17 4.93 18.61
CA SER A 191 -69.60 5.24 18.67
C SER A 191 -69.92 6.72 18.43
N GLN A 192 -68.94 7.63 18.43
CA GLN A 192 -69.13 9.03 18.03
C GLN A 192 -69.58 9.17 16.57
N TYR A 193 -69.24 8.22 15.70
CA TYR A 193 -69.74 8.18 14.32
C TYR A 193 -71.18 7.65 14.17
N TRP A 194 -71.71 7.00 15.21
CA TRP A 194 -73.02 6.34 15.20
C TRP A 194 -74.12 7.29 15.71
N ILE A 195 -73.71 8.43 16.25
CA ILE A 195 -74.54 9.51 16.77
C ILE A 195 -74.34 10.73 15.85
N ASN A 196 -75.13 10.82 14.77
CA ASN A 196 -75.09 11.99 13.88
C ASN A 196 -75.51 13.27 14.63
N SER A 197 -74.85 14.39 14.32
CA SER A 197 -74.82 15.72 14.96
C SER A 197 -76.12 16.51 14.98
N SER A 198 -77.27 15.88 14.75
CA SER A 198 -78.58 16.56 14.66
C SER A 198 -79.57 16.17 15.76
N ASN A 199 -79.10 15.65 16.91
CA ASN A 199 -79.84 15.46 18.20
C ASN A 199 -81.27 14.84 18.16
N ASN A 200 -81.75 14.33 17.03
CA ASN A 200 -83.02 13.63 16.89
C ASN A 200 -82.76 12.12 16.95
N TYR A 201 -82.80 11.57 18.17
CA TYR A 201 -82.52 10.18 18.46
C TYR A 201 -83.57 9.23 17.88
N LYS A 202 -83.30 8.65 16.71
CA LYS A 202 -83.75 7.30 16.37
C LYS A 202 -82.51 6.43 16.30
N TYR A 203 -82.27 5.65 17.36
CA TYR A 203 -81.40 4.49 17.28
C TYR A 203 -81.96 3.60 16.19
N SER A 204 -81.25 3.48 15.07
CA SER A 204 -81.58 2.45 14.10
C SER A 204 -81.30 1.13 14.80
N SER A 205 -82.34 0.33 15.00
CA SER A 205 -82.23 -1.06 15.48
C SER A 205 -81.59 -1.99 14.43
N THR A 206 -81.16 -1.41 13.30
CA THR A 206 -80.51 -2.10 12.20
C THR A 206 -79.00 -2.08 12.42
N PRO A 207 -78.32 -3.24 12.32
CA PRO A 207 -76.86 -3.30 12.42
C PRO A 207 -76.24 -2.31 11.43
N GLN A 208 -75.46 -1.32 11.89
CA GLN A 208 -74.79 -0.46 10.91
C GLN A 208 -73.63 -1.20 10.28
N TYR A 209 -73.57 -1.05 8.97
CA TYR A 209 -72.65 -1.75 8.09
C TYR A 209 -71.31 -1.03 8.02
N ALA A 210 -70.32 -1.49 8.79
CA ALA A 210 -68.94 -1.08 8.60
C ALA A 210 -68.27 -2.04 7.62
N GLY A 211 -68.11 -1.63 6.37
CA GLY A 211 -67.29 -2.40 5.43
C GLY A 211 -65.85 -1.97 5.61
N VAL A 212 -65.08 -2.82 6.29
CA VAL A 212 -63.74 -2.54 6.81
C VAL A 212 -62.70 -2.69 5.71
N ILE A 213 -62.89 -3.69 4.83
CA ILE A 213 -61.98 -3.98 3.73
C ILE A 213 -62.80 -4.01 2.43
N ARG A 214 -62.83 -2.89 1.69
CA ARG A 214 -63.68 -2.76 0.49
C ARG A 214 -62.93 -2.62 -0.82
N ASP A 215 -61.73 -2.04 -0.79
CA ASP A 215 -60.95 -1.85 -1.99
C ASP A 215 -60.10 -3.10 -2.30
N SER A 216 -59.96 -3.38 -3.60
CA SER A 216 -59.20 -4.51 -4.14
C SER A 216 -57.74 -4.52 -3.69
N TYR A 217 -57.16 -3.37 -3.35
CA TYR A 217 -55.79 -3.30 -2.81
C TYR A 217 -55.71 -3.85 -1.39
N SER A 218 -56.58 -3.41 -0.49
CA SER A 218 -56.66 -3.90 0.88
C SER A 218 -57.05 -5.39 0.90
N LEU A 219 -57.95 -5.82 0.01
CA LEU A 219 -58.28 -7.23 -0.17
C LEU A 219 -57.05 -8.06 -0.58
N LEU A 220 -56.28 -7.63 -1.59
CA LEU A 220 -55.07 -8.32 -2.00
C LEU A 220 -53.99 -8.31 -0.89
N LYS A 221 -53.90 -7.22 -0.12
CA LYS A 221 -52.87 -7.04 0.91
C LYS A 221 -53.08 -7.95 2.11
N TYR A 222 -54.33 -8.11 2.50
CA TYR A 222 -54.74 -8.89 3.67
C TYR A 222 -55.35 -10.23 3.28
N SER A 223 -55.15 -10.69 2.05
CA SER A 223 -55.57 -12.02 1.62
C SER A 223 -55.01 -13.09 2.55
N ASN A 224 -55.86 -14.04 2.96
CA ASN A 224 -55.53 -15.11 3.92
C ASN A 224 -55.05 -14.61 5.29
N ALA A 225 -55.14 -13.32 5.59
CA ALA A 225 -54.86 -12.81 6.92
C ALA A 225 -55.94 -13.29 7.90
N ARG A 226 -55.53 -13.40 9.16
CA ARG A 226 -56.42 -13.62 10.29
C ARG A 226 -56.89 -12.26 10.79
N VAL A 227 -58.17 -12.17 11.09
CA VAL A 227 -58.84 -10.95 11.54
C VAL A 227 -59.56 -11.21 12.84
N LYS A 228 -59.55 -10.21 13.72
CA LYS A 228 -60.34 -10.16 14.95
C LYS A 228 -60.73 -8.72 15.24
N THR A 229 -61.71 -8.53 16.11
CA THR A 229 -62.05 -7.21 16.64
C THR A 229 -61.79 -7.16 18.12
N VAL A 230 -61.29 -6.03 18.61
CA VAL A 230 -61.24 -5.72 20.03
C VAL A 230 -62.29 -4.64 20.28
N THR A 231 -63.37 -4.99 20.97
CA THR A 231 -64.43 -4.04 21.30
C THR A 231 -64.34 -3.63 22.77
N THR A 232 -64.25 -2.33 23.00
CA THR A 232 -64.28 -1.68 24.30
C THR A 232 -65.66 -1.03 24.49
N LEU A 233 -66.30 -1.33 25.62
CA LEU A 233 -67.56 -0.76 26.08
C LEU A 233 -67.28 0.04 27.35
N ASP A 234 -67.33 1.36 27.23
CA ASP A 234 -67.13 2.30 28.32
C ASP A 234 -68.49 2.85 28.75
N LYS A 235 -68.95 2.42 29.94
CA LYS A 235 -70.19 2.93 30.53
C LYS A 235 -69.88 3.84 31.72
N GLN A 236 -70.55 4.98 31.83
CA GLN A 236 -70.39 5.87 32.99
C GLN A 236 -70.63 5.10 34.30
N ASN A 237 -69.73 5.24 35.27
CA ASN A 237 -69.72 4.54 36.57
C ASN A 237 -69.49 3.01 36.50
N CYS A 238 -69.03 2.47 35.37
CA CYS A 238 -68.57 1.10 35.24
C CYS A 238 -67.08 1.05 34.89
N ALA A 239 -66.42 -0.06 35.24
CA ALA A 239 -65.13 -0.36 34.66
C ALA A 239 -65.27 -0.58 33.16
N THR A 240 -64.29 -0.09 32.39
CA THR A 240 -64.15 -0.38 30.97
C THR A 240 -64.18 -1.89 30.73
N TYR A 241 -65.07 -2.34 29.87
CA TYR A 241 -65.16 -3.75 29.48
C TYR A 241 -64.60 -3.91 28.07
N SER A 242 -63.57 -4.73 27.91
CA SER A 242 -62.95 -5.00 26.62
C SER A 242 -63.01 -6.48 26.31
N LEU A 243 -63.36 -6.82 25.06
CA LEU A 243 -63.49 -8.19 24.63
C LEU A 243 -63.01 -8.37 23.19
N GLU A 244 -62.26 -9.45 22.96
CA GLU A 244 -61.75 -9.85 21.66
C GLU A 244 -62.67 -10.87 20.98
N SER A 245 -63.02 -10.65 19.72
CA SER A 245 -63.79 -11.60 18.94
C SER A 245 -63.00 -12.88 18.67
N GLU A 246 -63.72 -13.92 18.24
CA GLU A 246 -63.05 -15.07 17.63
C GLU A 246 -62.20 -14.64 16.43
N VAL A 247 -61.03 -15.28 16.27
CA VAL A 247 -60.17 -15.10 15.11
C VAL A 247 -60.81 -15.80 13.91
N LYS A 248 -61.03 -15.06 12.83
CA LYS A 248 -61.46 -15.61 11.53
C LYS A 248 -60.40 -15.42 10.47
N VAL A 249 -60.42 -16.24 9.43
CA VAL A 249 -59.62 -16.00 8.22
C VAL A 249 -60.42 -15.09 7.30
N LEU A 250 -59.79 -14.07 6.74
CA LEU A 250 -60.44 -13.18 5.76
C LEU A 250 -60.67 -13.95 4.44
N THR A 251 -61.90 -14.37 4.19
CA THR A 251 -62.32 -15.21 3.06
C THR A 251 -62.68 -14.42 1.80
N THR A 252 -62.92 -13.11 1.91
CA THR A 252 -63.27 -12.24 0.77
C THR A 252 -62.15 -12.02 -0.24
N ALA A 253 -60.94 -12.50 0.04
CA ALA A 253 -59.75 -12.25 -0.77
C ALA A 253 -59.04 -13.55 -1.16
N ALA A 254 -59.77 -14.51 -1.72
CA ALA A 254 -59.12 -15.61 -2.45
C ALA A 254 -58.34 -15.01 -3.62
N ILE A 255 -57.00 -15.01 -3.53
CA ILE A 255 -56.14 -14.53 -4.62
C ILE A 255 -56.48 -15.36 -5.86
N PRO A 256 -56.89 -14.74 -6.99
CA PRO A 256 -57.18 -15.48 -8.21
C PRO A 256 -55.89 -16.12 -8.74
N PHE A 257 -55.95 -17.42 -9.05
CA PHE A 257 -54.82 -18.14 -9.64
C PHE A 257 -54.91 -18.27 -11.16
N SER A 258 -56.11 -18.10 -11.73
CA SER A 258 -56.34 -18.15 -13.16
C SER A 258 -55.93 -16.83 -13.81
N LYS A 259 -55.05 -16.92 -14.81
CA LYS A 259 -54.58 -15.77 -15.58
C LYS A 259 -55.73 -15.20 -16.41
N THR A 260 -55.91 -13.88 -16.38
CA THR A 260 -56.84 -13.13 -17.24
C THR A 260 -56.01 -12.16 -18.08
N SER A 261 -56.21 -12.17 -19.40
CA SER A 261 -55.47 -11.27 -20.29
C SER A 261 -55.96 -9.83 -20.17
N ILE A 262 -55.11 -8.85 -20.50
CA ILE A 262 -55.52 -7.44 -20.55
C ILE A 262 -56.63 -7.21 -21.58
N ASP A 263 -56.67 -7.95 -22.69
CA ASP A 263 -57.76 -7.87 -23.68
C ASP A 263 -59.10 -8.37 -23.12
N GLU A 264 -59.09 -9.43 -22.31
CA GLU A 264 -60.30 -9.90 -21.61
C GLU A 264 -60.79 -8.88 -20.59
N LEU A 265 -59.88 -8.22 -19.87
CA LEU A 265 -60.23 -7.14 -18.93
C LEU A 265 -60.76 -5.90 -19.66
N TYR A 266 -60.17 -5.55 -20.81
CA TYR A 266 -60.64 -4.48 -21.68
C TYR A 266 -62.08 -4.70 -22.13
N ALA A 267 -62.41 -5.93 -22.57
CA ALA A 267 -63.75 -6.29 -22.98
C ALA A 267 -64.76 -6.31 -21.81
N ALA A 268 -64.35 -6.80 -20.64
CA ALA A 268 -65.22 -6.98 -19.48
C ALA A 268 -65.42 -5.70 -18.64
N TYR A 269 -64.47 -4.76 -18.67
CA TYR A 269 -64.45 -3.55 -17.83
C TYR A 269 -64.15 -2.28 -18.64
N PRO A 270 -64.99 -1.89 -19.61
CA PRO A 270 -64.77 -0.71 -20.47
C PRO A 270 -64.64 0.61 -19.68
N GLN A 271 -65.26 0.69 -18.50
CA GLN A 271 -65.13 1.83 -17.58
C GLN A 271 -63.74 2.00 -16.98
N ALA A 272 -62.95 0.91 -16.90
CA ALA A 272 -61.59 0.94 -16.38
C ALA A 272 -60.55 1.12 -17.50
N PHE A 273 -60.93 0.78 -18.73
CA PHE A 273 -60.14 0.98 -19.93
C PHE A 273 -60.93 1.82 -20.95
N PRO A 274 -60.98 3.15 -20.78
CA PRO A 274 -61.85 4.02 -21.56
C PRO A 274 -61.54 4.05 -23.06
N ASN A 275 -60.34 3.59 -23.46
CA ASN A 275 -59.93 3.45 -24.86
C ASN A 275 -58.80 2.40 -24.99
N TYR A 276 -58.48 2.04 -26.24
CA TYR A 276 -57.41 1.08 -26.55
C TYR A 276 -56.01 1.56 -26.14
N GLN A 277 -55.77 2.87 -26.00
CA GLN A 277 -54.47 3.39 -25.58
C GLN A 277 -54.19 3.05 -24.11
N VAL A 278 -55.20 3.14 -23.23
CA VAL A 278 -55.05 2.75 -21.81
C VAL A 278 -54.78 1.25 -21.69
N ARG A 279 -55.42 0.43 -22.54
CA ARG A 279 -55.16 -1.01 -22.64
C ARG A 279 -53.71 -1.29 -23.04
N ASP A 280 -53.24 -0.67 -24.12
CA ASP A 280 -51.89 -0.89 -24.65
C ASP A 280 -50.81 -0.41 -23.67
N GLN A 281 -51.07 0.69 -22.96
CA GLN A 281 -50.21 1.18 -21.90
C GLN A 281 -50.16 0.23 -20.70
N ALA A 282 -51.27 -0.42 -20.33
CA ALA A 282 -51.26 -1.45 -19.27
C ALA A 282 -50.42 -2.67 -19.67
N ILE A 283 -50.49 -3.10 -20.94
CA ILE A 283 -49.63 -4.16 -21.49
C ILE A 283 -48.15 -3.74 -21.41
N ALA A 284 -47.82 -2.52 -21.83
CA ALA A 284 -46.46 -1.99 -21.75
C ALA A 284 -45.96 -1.90 -20.30
N ALA A 285 -46.81 -1.45 -19.37
CA ALA A 285 -46.46 -1.38 -17.95
C ALA A 285 -46.13 -2.76 -17.36
N ILE A 286 -46.85 -3.82 -17.74
CA ILE A 286 -46.52 -5.20 -17.33
C ILE A 286 -45.14 -5.61 -17.83
N ALA A 287 -44.80 -5.30 -19.09
CA ALA A 287 -43.48 -5.59 -19.63
C ALA A 287 -42.36 -4.84 -18.88
N THR A 288 -42.58 -3.56 -18.56
CA THR A 288 -41.63 -2.75 -17.76
C THR A 288 -41.46 -3.33 -16.35
N ILE A 289 -42.56 -3.67 -15.66
CA ILE A 289 -42.52 -4.29 -14.34
C ILE A 289 -41.65 -5.56 -14.36
N LYS A 290 -41.79 -6.42 -15.38
CA LYS A 290 -40.98 -7.62 -15.53
C LYS A 290 -39.49 -7.33 -15.72
N SER A 291 -39.15 -6.35 -16.57
CA SER A 291 -37.77 -5.94 -16.83
C SER A 291 -37.09 -5.35 -15.58
N ASP A 292 -37.79 -4.45 -14.89
CA ASP A 292 -37.30 -3.82 -13.66
C ASP A 292 -37.06 -4.85 -12.57
N LEU A 293 -38.01 -5.79 -12.40
CA LEU A 293 -37.92 -6.86 -11.41
C LEU A 293 -36.73 -7.79 -11.63
N ALA A 294 -36.47 -8.21 -12.87
CA ALA A 294 -35.33 -9.04 -13.20
C ALA A 294 -33.99 -8.34 -12.85
N THR A 295 -33.92 -7.04 -13.10
CA THR A 295 -32.73 -6.23 -12.82
C THR A 295 -32.53 -6.02 -11.32
N LEU A 296 -33.59 -5.67 -10.59
CA LEU A 296 -33.53 -5.35 -9.17
C LEU A 296 -33.29 -6.59 -8.30
N ALA A 297 -33.90 -7.73 -8.63
CA ALA A 297 -33.67 -8.99 -7.92
C ALA A 297 -32.21 -9.47 -7.99
N GLY A 298 -31.50 -9.16 -9.09
CA GLY A 298 -30.08 -9.46 -9.24
C GLY A 298 -29.14 -8.71 -8.28
N SER A 299 -29.64 -7.67 -7.60
CA SER A 299 -28.87 -6.87 -6.64
C SER A 299 -28.99 -7.32 -5.18
N GLY A 300 -29.90 -8.27 -4.87
CA GLY A 300 -30.15 -8.76 -3.51
C GLY A 300 -30.77 -7.73 -2.56
N SER A 301 -31.24 -6.59 -3.08
CA SER A 301 -31.85 -5.51 -2.30
C SER A 301 -33.37 -5.63 -2.26
N GLN A 302 -34.00 -5.16 -1.18
CA GLN A 302 -35.45 -4.95 -1.13
C GLN A 302 -35.82 -3.94 -2.23
N PHE A 303 -36.72 -4.32 -3.13
CA PHE A 303 -37.27 -3.38 -4.11
C PHE A 303 -38.68 -2.98 -3.71
N SER A 304 -38.94 -1.69 -3.87
CA SER A 304 -40.25 -1.07 -3.72
C SER A 304 -40.62 -0.45 -5.04
N PHE A 305 -41.80 -0.77 -5.57
CA PHE A 305 -42.31 -0.06 -6.73
C PHE A 305 -42.68 1.36 -6.33
N GLY A 306 -42.19 2.35 -7.08
CA GLY A 306 -42.72 3.70 -6.98
C GLY A 306 -44.24 3.68 -7.20
N LYS A 307 -44.97 4.59 -6.54
CA LYS A 307 -46.45 4.70 -6.63
C LYS A 307 -47.02 4.83 -8.06
N GLY A 308 -46.16 5.01 -9.07
CA GLY A 308 -46.53 5.24 -10.47
C GLY A 308 -47.33 4.12 -11.13
N TYR A 309 -47.07 2.84 -10.81
CA TYR A 309 -47.79 1.72 -11.44
C TYR A 309 -49.23 1.55 -10.91
N MET A 310 -49.47 1.92 -9.65
CA MET A 310 -50.80 1.90 -9.04
C MET A 310 -51.69 3.04 -9.53
N GLY A 311 -51.12 4.23 -9.75
CA GLY A 311 -51.89 5.43 -10.08
C GLY A 311 -52.49 5.44 -11.49
N ASN A 312 -51.80 4.86 -12.46
CA ASN A 312 -52.18 5.00 -13.88
C ASN A 312 -52.91 3.78 -14.46
N PHE A 313 -52.63 2.56 -13.97
CA PHE A 313 -53.16 1.32 -14.56
C PHE A 313 -53.75 0.35 -13.54
N GLN A 314 -53.78 0.74 -12.26
CA GLN A 314 -54.28 -0.07 -11.16
C GLN A 314 -53.62 -1.47 -11.07
N LEU A 315 -52.35 -1.53 -11.46
CA LEU A 315 -51.55 -2.74 -11.36
C LEU A 315 -50.86 -2.79 -10.00
N ALA A 316 -50.78 -3.98 -9.44
CA ALA A 316 -50.10 -4.28 -8.19
C ALA A 316 -49.29 -5.56 -8.33
N THR A 317 -48.17 -5.64 -7.64
CA THR A 317 -47.39 -6.87 -7.52
C THR A 317 -47.55 -7.46 -6.12
N TYR A 318 -47.62 -8.78 -6.02
CA TYR A 318 -47.74 -9.46 -4.74
C TYR A 318 -47.04 -10.83 -4.79
N PRO A 319 -46.29 -11.22 -3.73
CA PRO A 319 -45.70 -12.55 -3.63
C PRO A 319 -46.71 -13.68 -3.84
N ARG A 320 -46.39 -14.63 -4.73
CA ARG A 320 -47.27 -15.75 -5.05
C ARG A 320 -46.72 -17.09 -4.53
N SER A 321 -45.43 -17.34 -4.70
CA SER A 321 -44.78 -18.57 -4.27
C SER A 321 -43.27 -18.40 -4.05
N GLY A 322 -42.62 -19.36 -3.38
CA GLY A 322 -41.17 -19.33 -3.10
C GLY A 322 -40.81 -18.61 -1.79
N SER A 323 -39.53 -18.27 -1.61
CA SER A 323 -39.02 -17.62 -0.39
C SER A 323 -39.14 -16.09 -0.42
N CYS A 324 -40.15 -15.57 -1.13
CA CYS A 324 -40.47 -14.15 -1.14
C CYS A 324 -41.04 -13.73 0.22
N ASN A 325 -40.51 -12.66 0.81
CA ASN A 325 -41.19 -11.96 1.90
C ASN A 325 -41.48 -10.54 1.46
N GLY A 326 -42.67 -10.01 1.74
CA GLY A 326 -43.02 -8.68 1.26
C GLY A 326 -44.49 -8.31 1.42
N ASP A 327 -44.81 -7.10 1.00
CA ASP A 327 -46.18 -6.58 0.92
C ASP A 327 -46.56 -6.29 -0.53
N ILE A 328 -47.78 -5.78 -0.77
CA ILE A 328 -48.10 -5.29 -2.12
C ILE A 328 -47.05 -4.27 -2.55
N ASN A 329 -46.56 -4.41 -3.78
CA ASN A 329 -45.58 -3.52 -4.39
C ASN A 329 -44.24 -3.43 -3.66
N THR A 330 -43.97 -4.34 -2.73
CA THR A 330 -42.68 -4.45 -2.05
C THR A 330 -42.36 -5.92 -1.87
N ALA A 331 -41.28 -6.41 -2.47
CA ALA A 331 -40.86 -7.79 -2.24
C ALA A 331 -39.36 -7.85 -1.98
N ASN A 332 -39.01 -8.76 -1.08
CA ASN A 332 -37.65 -9.11 -0.75
C ASN A 332 -37.43 -10.57 -1.15
N VAL A 333 -36.41 -10.80 -1.97
CA VAL A 333 -36.03 -12.12 -2.46
C VAL A 333 -34.77 -12.52 -1.71
N GLY A 334 -34.87 -13.58 -0.90
CA GLY A 334 -33.71 -14.10 -0.18
C GLY A 334 -32.57 -14.52 -1.11
N TYR A 335 -31.32 -14.44 -0.64
CA TYR A 335 -30.14 -14.85 -1.40
C TYR A 335 -30.28 -16.30 -1.89
N ASN A 336 -29.95 -16.55 -3.16
CA ASN A 336 -30.04 -17.87 -3.81
C ASN A 336 -31.44 -18.51 -3.74
N SER A 337 -32.48 -17.73 -3.45
CA SER A 337 -33.85 -18.22 -3.44
C SER A 337 -34.60 -17.77 -4.71
N THR A 338 -35.49 -18.63 -5.17
CA THR A 338 -36.45 -18.33 -6.24
C THR A 338 -37.71 -17.75 -5.62
N CYS A 339 -38.21 -16.66 -6.20
CA CYS A 339 -39.40 -15.98 -5.78
C CYS A 339 -40.31 -15.74 -6.99
N GLU A 340 -41.57 -16.19 -6.92
CA GLU A 340 -42.57 -15.86 -7.93
C GLU A 340 -43.43 -14.69 -7.46
N LEU A 341 -43.39 -13.59 -8.22
CA LEU A 341 -44.25 -12.43 -8.01
C LEU A 341 -45.40 -12.44 -9.00
N GLY A 342 -46.62 -12.39 -8.49
CA GLY A 342 -47.81 -12.18 -9.30
C GLY A 342 -48.02 -10.69 -9.57
N ILE A 343 -48.50 -10.37 -10.76
CA ILE A 343 -48.95 -9.05 -11.22
C ILE A 343 -50.48 -9.13 -11.32
N TYR A 344 -51.14 -8.28 -10.55
CA TYR A 344 -52.58 -8.23 -10.38
C TYR A 344 -53.11 -6.90 -10.89
N TRP A 345 -54.29 -6.93 -11.49
CA TRP A 345 -55.08 -5.75 -11.82
C TRP A 345 -56.22 -5.58 -10.82
N LEU A 346 -56.41 -4.36 -10.37
CA LEU A 346 -57.28 -3.99 -9.25
C LEU A 346 -58.33 -2.97 -9.70
N TYR A 347 -59.62 -3.31 -9.67
CA TYR A 347 -60.68 -2.35 -10.01
C TYR A 347 -61.88 -2.48 -9.07
N GLY A 348 -62.18 -1.45 -8.29
CA GLY A 348 -63.22 -1.51 -7.25
C GLY A 348 -62.90 -2.63 -6.26
N ASN A 349 -63.79 -3.62 -6.14
CA ASN A 349 -63.63 -4.84 -5.33
C ASN A 349 -63.12 -6.06 -6.14
N THR A 350 -62.79 -5.87 -7.42
CA THR A 350 -62.34 -6.95 -8.30
C THR A 350 -60.81 -7.03 -8.31
N ILE A 351 -60.29 -8.24 -8.13
CA ILE A 351 -58.87 -8.58 -8.28
C ILE A 351 -58.75 -9.58 -9.43
N LYS A 352 -57.83 -9.35 -10.37
CA LYS A 352 -57.54 -10.27 -11.47
C LYS A 352 -56.05 -10.53 -11.57
N PHE A 353 -55.65 -11.79 -11.66
CA PHE A 353 -54.27 -12.17 -11.91
C PHE A 353 -53.97 -12.02 -13.39
N VAL A 354 -53.04 -11.14 -13.73
CA VAL A 354 -52.76 -10.80 -15.13
C VAL A 354 -51.49 -11.48 -15.62
N ASP A 355 -50.46 -11.53 -14.79
CA ASP A 355 -49.21 -12.19 -15.18
C ASP A 355 -48.33 -12.51 -13.96
N SER A 356 -47.24 -13.27 -14.14
CA SER A 356 -46.22 -13.43 -13.11
C SER A 356 -44.81 -13.36 -13.66
N ILE A 357 -43.84 -13.24 -12.75
CA ILE A 357 -42.41 -13.36 -13.03
C ILE A 357 -41.72 -14.13 -11.90
N SER A 358 -40.84 -15.06 -12.28
CA SER A 358 -39.93 -15.74 -11.37
C SER A 358 -38.60 -14.98 -11.34
N VAL A 359 -38.18 -14.56 -10.15
CA VAL A 359 -36.91 -13.87 -9.93
C VAL A 359 -36.00 -14.68 -9.00
N VAL A 360 -34.69 -14.64 -9.24
CA VAL A 360 -33.68 -15.29 -8.39
C VAL A 360 -32.93 -14.20 -7.63
N GLY A 361 -32.85 -14.33 -6.31
CA GLY A 361 -32.12 -13.37 -5.46
C GLY A 361 -30.62 -13.41 -5.77
N GLY A 362 -30.10 -12.35 -6.38
CA GLY A 362 -28.68 -12.20 -6.66
C GLY A 362 -27.86 -11.93 -5.40
N GLN A 363 -26.58 -12.31 -5.42
CA GLN A 363 -25.65 -11.93 -4.35
C GLN A 363 -25.52 -10.41 -4.28
N SER A 364 -25.51 -9.86 -3.06
CA SER A 364 -25.27 -8.42 -2.86
C SER A 364 -23.92 -8.01 -3.45
N GLU A 365 -23.78 -6.76 -3.85
CA GLU A 365 -22.49 -6.25 -4.35
C GLU A 365 -21.38 -6.44 -3.31
N ALA A 366 -21.68 -6.24 -2.03
CA ALA A 366 -20.73 -6.52 -0.94
C ALA A 366 -20.29 -7.99 -0.91
N SER A 367 -21.21 -8.93 -1.12
CA SER A 367 -20.88 -10.37 -1.19
C SER A 367 -20.03 -10.72 -2.41
N LYS A 368 -20.30 -10.10 -3.58
CA LYS A 368 -19.48 -10.28 -4.79
C LYS A 368 -18.06 -9.76 -4.58
N GLN A 369 -17.93 -8.56 -4.00
CA GLN A 369 -16.63 -7.96 -3.69
C GLN A 369 -15.88 -8.77 -2.64
N GLN A 370 -16.55 -9.27 -1.60
CA GLN A 370 -15.95 -10.16 -0.60
C GLN A 370 -15.44 -11.47 -1.21
N ALA A 371 -16.18 -12.08 -2.14
CA ALA A 371 -15.72 -13.29 -2.83
C ALA A 371 -14.48 -13.02 -3.71
N ALA A 372 -14.47 -11.91 -4.44
CA ALA A 372 -13.32 -11.50 -5.25
C ALA A 372 -12.09 -11.20 -4.36
N MET A 373 -12.29 -10.47 -3.25
CA MET A 373 -11.23 -10.20 -2.27
C MET A 373 -10.68 -11.48 -1.66
N LYS A 374 -11.54 -12.47 -1.34
CA LYS A 374 -11.11 -13.76 -0.79
C LYS A 374 -10.13 -14.47 -1.71
N ILE A 375 -10.38 -14.48 -3.02
CA ILE A 375 -9.48 -15.10 -4.02
C ILE A 375 -8.12 -14.40 -4.01
N GLN A 376 -8.10 -13.07 -4.03
CA GLN A 376 -6.85 -12.30 -3.96
C GLN A 376 -6.10 -12.54 -2.65
N LEU A 377 -6.82 -12.59 -1.52
CA LEU A 377 -6.24 -12.82 -0.21
C LEU A 377 -5.58 -14.20 -0.12
N VAL A 378 -6.23 -15.24 -0.63
CA VAL A 378 -5.68 -16.61 -0.64
C VAL A 378 -4.37 -16.66 -1.43
N ALA A 379 -4.29 -15.97 -2.58
CA ALA A 379 -3.06 -15.86 -3.35
C ALA A 379 -1.95 -15.12 -2.58
N LEU A 380 -2.29 -14.04 -1.87
CA LEU A 380 -1.34 -13.29 -1.05
C LEU A 380 -0.87 -14.07 0.18
N VAL A 381 -1.75 -14.85 0.81
CA VAL A 381 -1.39 -15.76 1.91
C VAL A 381 -0.37 -16.79 1.41
N ALA A 382 -0.60 -17.39 0.25
CA ALA A 382 0.33 -18.34 -0.35
C ALA A 382 1.68 -17.69 -0.69
N ALA A 383 1.68 -16.46 -1.21
CA ALA A 383 2.89 -15.69 -1.49
C ALA A 383 3.68 -15.38 -0.20
N ALA A 384 2.99 -14.91 0.85
CA ALA A 384 3.58 -14.62 2.15
C ALA A 384 4.22 -15.87 2.78
N GLN A 385 3.54 -17.00 2.73
CA GLN A 385 4.06 -18.27 3.23
C GLN A 385 5.32 -18.69 2.46
N LYS A 386 5.30 -18.60 1.13
CA LYS A 386 6.46 -18.91 0.29
C LYS A 386 7.66 -18.01 0.60
N ILE A 387 7.44 -16.72 0.86
CA ILE A 387 8.49 -15.78 1.28
C ILE A 387 9.07 -16.20 2.64
N TYR A 388 8.21 -16.53 3.59
CA TYR A 388 8.63 -16.98 4.92
C TYR A 388 9.47 -18.27 4.84
N ASP A 389 9.00 -19.29 4.12
CA ASP A 389 9.72 -20.56 3.96
C ASP A 389 11.07 -20.37 3.25
N SER A 390 11.09 -19.52 2.20
CA SER A 390 12.32 -19.18 1.49
C SER A 390 13.32 -18.45 2.39
N PHE A 391 12.84 -17.56 3.25
CA PHE A 391 13.68 -16.88 4.24
C PHE A 391 14.28 -17.88 5.24
N ILE A 392 13.47 -18.78 5.81
CA ILE A 392 13.96 -19.79 6.76
C ILE A 392 15.03 -20.68 6.13
N ASN A 393 14.80 -21.17 4.91
CA ASN A 393 15.76 -21.99 4.18
C ASN A 393 17.06 -21.22 3.90
N THR A 394 16.97 -20.00 3.36
CA THR A 394 18.13 -19.15 3.06
C THR A 394 18.90 -18.79 4.34
N SER A 395 18.19 -18.53 5.44
CA SER A 395 18.80 -18.23 6.74
C SER A 395 19.54 -19.44 7.32
N ASN A 396 18.98 -20.63 7.20
CA ASN A 396 19.64 -21.87 7.61
C ASN A 396 20.88 -22.14 6.76
N ASP A 397 20.79 -21.99 5.44
CA ASP A 397 21.92 -22.17 4.52
C ASP A 397 23.03 -21.15 4.78
N TYR A 398 22.67 -19.88 5.01
CA TYR A 398 23.61 -18.83 5.39
C TYR A 398 24.30 -19.14 6.73
N SER A 399 23.55 -19.63 7.72
CA SER A 399 24.09 -19.99 9.03
C SER A 399 25.03 -21.19 8.94
N ASN A 400 24.66 -22.22 8.16
CA ASN A 400 25.50 -23.38 7.88
C ASN A 400 26.78 -22.98 7.14
N PHE A 401 26.67 -22.09 6.15
CA PHE A 401 27.81 -21.54 5.42
C PHE A 401 28.75 -20.79 6.36
N LYS A 402 28.22 -19.89 7.19
CA LYS A 402 29.01 -19.15 8.19
C LYS A 402 29.72 -20.08 9.17
N ASN A 403 29.01 -21.09 9.70
CA ASN A 403 29.58 -22.09 10.60
C ASN A 403 30.65 -22.95 9.93
N LYS A 404 30.48 -23.30 8.65
CA LYS A 404 31.45 -24.10 7.88
C LYS A 404 32.74 -23.34 7.62
N ILE A 405 32.67 -22.02 7.41
CA ILE A 405 33.86 -21.18 7.26
C ILE A 405 34.58 -21.02 8.60
N GLY A 406 33.82 -20.89 9.70
CA GLY A 406 34.36 -20.66 11.03
C GLY A 406 35.30 -19.44 11.03
N ASP A 407 36.45 -19.55 11.70
CA ASP A 407 37.48 -18.50 11.72
C ASP A 407 38.46 -18.60 10.53
N ASN A 408 38.31 -19.59 9.64
CA ASN A 408 39.24 -19.85 8.54
C ASN A 408 38.76 -19.24 7.22
N PHE A 409 38.62 -17.90 7.21
CA PHE A 409 38.17 -17.14 6.06
C PHE A 409 39.01 -17.36 4.79
N ALA A 410 40.32 -17.61 4.94
CA ALA A 410 41.22 -17.84 3.82
C ALA A 410 40.91 -19.14 3.04
N ALA A 411 40.40 -20.18 3.72
CA ALA A 411 40.05 -21.45 3.07
C ALA A 411 38.79 -21.36 2.18
N ALA A 412 37.93 -20.36 2.40
CA ALA A 412 36.72 -20.16 1.62
C ALA A 412 37.02 -19.65 0.19
N GLY A 413 38.10 -18.89 0.03
CA GLY A 413 38.55 -18.41 -1.28
C GLY A 413 37.53 -17.52 -2.01
N GLN A 414 37.70 -17.40 -3.32
CA GLN A 414 36.75 -16.67 -4.19
C GLN A 414 35.35 -17.30 -4.18
N ALA A 415 35.26 -18.63 -4.12
CA ALA A 415 33.98 -19.34 -4.06
C ALA A 415 33.16 -18.96 -2.81
N GLY A 416 33.84 -18.73 -1.67
CA GLY A 416 33.21 -18.21 -0.46
C GLY A 416 32.66 -16.78 -0.62
N ILE A 417 33.41 -15.90 -1.29
CA ILE A 417 32.96 -14.53 -1.60
C ILE A 417 31.69 -14.58 -2.46
N ASP A 418 31.73 -15.36 -3.54
CA ASP A 418 30.60 -15.48 -4.49
C ASP A 418 29.36 -16.04 -3.80
N GLN A 419 29.54 -17.05 -2.93
CA GLN A 419 28.45 -17.65 -2.18
C GLN A 419 27.86 -16.68 -1.13
N ALA A 420 28.69 -15.91 -0.41
CA ALA A 420 28.22 -14.88 0.52
C ALA A 420 27.42 -13.77 -0.20
N LEU A 421 27.90 -13.31 -1.36
CA LEU A 421 27.19 -12.33 -2.19
C LEU A 421 25.86 -12.89 -2.74
N SER A 422 25.81 -14.19 -3.06
CA SER A 422 24.57 -14.84 -3.50
C SER A 422 23.50 -14.85 -2.40
N PHE A 423 23.87 -15.07 -1.13
CA PHE A 423 22.96 -14.95 0.01
C PHE A 423 22.45 -13.51 0.17
N SER A 424 23.34 -12.52 0.04
CA SER A 424 22.97 -11.10 0.12
C SER A 424 21.90 -10.73 -0.92
N SER A 425 22.11 -11.15 -2.18
CA SER A 425 21.15 -10.93 -3.28
C SER A 425 19.80 -11.62 -3.02
N THR A 426 19.83 -12.84 -2.49
CA THR A 426 18.63 -13.62 -2.19
C THR A 426 17.81 -12.96 -1.08
N PHE A 427 18.44 -12.55 0.03
CA PHE A 427 17.76 -11.83 1.11
C PHE A 427 17.17 -10.49 0.63
N ALA A 428 17.89 -9.73 -0.21
CA ALA A 428 17.39 -8.47 -0.77
C ALA A 428 16.13 -8.69 -1.64
N THR A 429 16.12 -9.73 -2.46
CA THR A 429 14.96 -10.09 -3.30
C THR A 429 13.76 -10.49 -2.44
N LEU A 430 13.99 -11.28 -1.38
CA LEU A 430 12.95 -11.64 -0.42
C LEU A 430 12.40 -10.43 0.32
N PHE A 431 13.25 -9.47 0.68
CA PHE A 431 12.83 -8.22 1.32
C PHE A 431 11.88 -7.40 0.44
N VAL A 432 12.22 -7.20 -0.84
CA VAL A 432 11.35 -6.48 -1.79
C VAL A 432 10.01 -7.22 -1.97
N SER A 433 10.06 -8.54 -2.15
CA SER A 433 8.84 -9.36 -2.28
C SER A 433 7.95 -9.30 -1.03
N ALA A 434 8.56 -9.27 0.15
CA ALA A 434 7.87 -9.10 1.43
C ALA A 434 7.21 -7.73 1.55
N GLN A 435 7.90 -6.65 1.15
CA GLN A 435 7.37 -5.29 1.13
C GLN A 435 6.13 -5.18 0.23
N ASP A 436 6.21 -5.71 -0.99
CA ASP A 436 5.11 -5.68 -1.96
C ASP A 436 3.90 -6.47 -1.45
N THR A 437 4.15 -7.65 -0.86
CA THR A 437 3.09 -8.47 -0.26
C THR A 437 2.42 -7.74 0.92
N LEU A 438 3.19 -7.10 1.80
CA LEU A 438 2.65 -6.31 2.90
C LEU A 438 1.83 -5.11 2.41
N ASN A 439 2.30 -4.39 1.38
CA ASN A 439 1.59 -3.26 0.80
C ASN A 439 0.23 -3.69 0.23
N GLN A 440 0.17 -4.83 -0.46
CA GLN A 440 -1.07 -5.38 -1.00
C GLN A 440 -2.03 -5.84 0.11
N LEU A 441 -1.51 -6.50 1.16
CA LEU A 441 -2.30 -6.88 2.32
C LEU A 441 -2.85 -5.66 3.06
N ASP A 442 -2.07 -4.59 3.21
CA ASP A 442 -2.52 -3.34 3.83
C ASP A 442 -3.60 -2.65 3.00
N LEU A 443 -3.47 -2.62 1.67
CA LEU A 443 -4.49 -2.07 0.78
C LEU A 443 -5.83 -2.81 0.93
N LEU A 444 -5.80 -4.14 0.93
CA LEU A 444 -7.01 -4.97 1.09
C LEU A 444 -7.63 -4.81 2.49
N SER A 445 -6.80 -4.67 3.52
CA SER A 445 -7.27 -4.47 4.90
C SER A 445 -8.06 -3.18 5.12
N ARG A 446 -7.88 -2.18 4.24
CA ARG A 446 -8.58 -0.89 4.27
C ARG A 446 -9.87 -0.87 3.45
N SER A 447 -10.22 -1.98 2.79
CA SER A 447 -11.44 -2.09 1.99
C SER A 447 -12.69 -1.93 2.86
N GLN A 448 -13.67 -1.18 2.38
CA GLN A 448 -14.99 -1.05 3.02
C GLN A 448 -15.78 -2.38 3.07
N TYR A 449 -15.38 -3.37 2.26
CA TYR A 449 -16.02 -4.68 2.22
C TYR A 449 -15.42 -5.67 3.22
N MET A 450 -14.51 -5.22 4.09
CA MET A 450 -13.80 -6.10 5.01
C MET A 450 -14.68 -6.62 6.15
N ASN A 451 -14.70 -7.94 6.33
CA ASN A 451 -15.42 -8.64 7.37
C ASN A 451 -14.45 -9.45 8.27
N ALA A 452 -14.97 -10.02 9.35
CA ALA A 452 -14.15 -10.76 10.33
C ALA A 452 -13.42 -11.98 9.74
N GLU A 453 -14.04 -12.69 8.78
CA GLU A 453 -13.44 -13.84 8.10
C GLU A 453 -12.23 -13.42 7.25
N LEU A 454 -12.37 -12.36 6.45
CA LEU A 454 -11.28 -11.88 5.62
C LEU A 454 -10.18 -11.22 6.47
N GLN A 455 -10.54 -10.57 7.57
CA GLN A 455 -9.58 -9.97 8.50
C GLN A 455 -8.69 -11.03 9.17
N SER A 456 -9.22 -12.22 9.50
CA SER A 456 -8.42 -13.32 10.04
C SER A 456 -7.43 -13.88 9.02
N LEU A 457 -7.81 -13.93 7.74
CA LEU A 457 -6.94 -14.35 6.65
C LEU A 457 -5.81 -13.33 6.37
N VAL A 458 -6.00 -12.03 6.62
CA VAL A 458 -4.92 -11.01 6.51
C VAL A 458 -3.93 -11.10 7.68
N SER A 459 -4.42 -11.32 8.90
CA SER A 459 -3.62 -11.12 10.12
C SER A 459 -2.49 -12.14 10.26
N GLN A 460 -2.72 -13.39 9.89
CA GLN A 460 -1.73 -14.47 9.97
C GLN A 460 -0.48 -14.23 9.08
N PRO A 461 -0.60 -14.08 7.74
CA PRO A 461 0.56 -13.86 6.87
C PRO A 461 1.29 -12.54 7.18
N ARG A 462 0.53 -11.48 7.51
CA ARG A 462 1.12 -10.20 7.95
C ARG A 462 1.99 -10.39 9.19
N GLY A 463 1.50 -11.15 10.18
CA GLY A 463 2.26 -11.45 11.39
C GLY A 463 3.53 -12.24 11.10
N GLN A 464 3.49 -13.22 10.19
CA GLN A 464 4.67 -14.00 9.78
C GLN A 464 5.74 -13.13 9.11
N ILE A 465 5.36 -12.32 8.11
CA ILE A 465 6.32 -11.43 7.44
C ILE A 465 6.90 -10.40 8.42
N THR A 466 6.07 -9.84 9.30
CA THR A 466 6.52 -8.84 10.29
C THR A 466 7.58 -9.41 11.24
N LYS A 467 7.45 -10.69 11.63
CA LYS A 467 8.44 -11.37 12.50
C LYS A 467 9.83 -11.49 11.85
N ILE A 468 9.89 -11.67 10.54
CA ILE A 468 11.17 -11.84 9.81
C ILE A 468 11.68 -10.54 9.19
N TRP A 469 10.92 -9.45 9.31
CA TRP A 469 11.17 -8.19 8.62
C TRP A 469 12.54 -7.58 8.93
N GLN A 470 12.91 -7.55 10.21
CA GLN A 470 14.19 -6.99 10.64
C GLN A 470 15.36 -7.80 10.09
N SER A 471 15.25 -9.14 10.12
CA SER A 471 16.27 -10.04 9.59
C SER A 471 16.40 -9.97 8.07
N LEU A 472 15.28 -9.85 7.34
CA LEU A 472 15.31 -9.62 5.89
C LEU A 472 16.06 -8.32 5.52
N ARG A 473 16.02 -7.32 6.40
CA ARG A 473 16.72 -6.05 6.22
C ARG A 473 18.20 -6.13 6.60
N SER A 474 18.57 -6.84 7.66
CA SER A 474 19.95 -6.90 8.17
C SER A 474 20.83 -7.94 7.48
N ASN A 475 20.27 -9.12 7.16
CA ASN A 475 21.04 -10.24 6.60
C ASN A 475 21.76 -9.93 5.28
N PRO A 476 21.23 -9.10 4.35
CA PRO A 476 21.98 -8.71 3.16
C PRO A 476 23.30 -8.00 3.47
N ASP A 477 23.32 -7.14 4.49
CA ASP A 477 24.50 -6.37 4.88
C ASP A 477 25.47 -7.24 5.67
N ASP A 478 24.97 -8.13 6.54
CA ASP A 478 25.80 -9.13 7.24
C ASP A 478 26.53 -10.04 6.24
N ALA A 479 25.84 -10.52 5.20
CA ALA A 479 26.44 -11.37 4.18
C ALA A 479 27.48 -10.62 3.33
N LYS A 480 27.30 -9.31 3.08
CA LYS A 480 28.32 -8.46 2.44
C LYS A 480 29.53 -8.24 3.34
N SER A 481 29.32 -8.05 4.65
CA SER A 481 30.41 -7.94 5.63
C SER A 481 31.25 -9.21 5.62
N LEU A 482 30.60 -10.37 5.64
CA LEU A 482 31.28 -11.67 5.56
C LEU A 482 32.09 -11.82 4.26
N ALA A 483 31.55 -11.39 3.11
CA ALA A 483 32.27 -11.39 1.84
C ALA A 483 33.51 -10.48 1.88
N ALA A 484 33.40 -9.30 2.54
CA ALA A 484 34.51 -8.39 2.73
C ALA A 484 35.59 -8.96 3.67
N GLU A 485 35.19 -9.64 4.75
CA GLU A 485 36.10 -10.33 5.67
C GLU A 485 36.87 -11.46 4.97
N ILE A 486 36.20 -12.27 4.13
CA ILE A 486 36.84 -13.29 3.30
C ILE A 486 37.83 -12.65 2.31
N SER A 487 37.42 -11.57 1.64
CA SER A 487 38.29 -10.83 0.71
C SER A 487 39.53 -10.25 1.42
N ASN A 488 39.37 -9.69 2.61
CA ASN A 488 40.47 -9.13 3.39
C ASN A 488 41.43 -10.23 3.86
N ALA A 489 40.92 -11.38 4.30
CA ALA A 489 41.74 -12.53 4.65
C ALA A 489 42.50 -13.11 3.45
N LEU A 490 41.90 -13.09 2.25
CA LEU A 490 42.54 -13.55 1.02
C LEU A 490 43.71 -12.66 0.57
N ASN A 491 43.66 -11.37 0.92
CA ASN A 491 44.63 -10.36 0.49
C ASN A 491 45.68 -10.02 1.56
N ALA A 492 45.61 -10.64 2.75
CA ALA A 492 46.58 -10.43 3.80
C ALA A 492 47.95 -11.02 3.39
N PRO A 493 49.08 -10.28 3.57
CA PRO A 493 50.39 -10.82 3.26
C PRO A 493 50.72 -12.02 4.15
N SER A 494 51.31 -13.06 3.56
CA SER A 494 51.72 -14.24 4.32
C SER A 494 52.78 -13.90 5.38
N ALA A 495 52.87 -14.70 6.44
CA ALA A 495 53.88 -14.52 7.48
C ALA A 495 55.32 -14.47 6.91
N ASP A 496 55.57 -15.19 5.81
CA ASP A 496 56.85 -15.19 5.12
C ASP A 496 57.10 -13.89 4.35
N GLN A 497 56.07 -13.31 3.73
CA GLN A 497 56.16 -11.99 3.09
C GLN A 497 56.45 -10.88 4.11
N ILE A 498 55.85 -10.95 5.30
CA ILE A 498 56.09 -9.97 6.37
C ILE A 498 57.54 -10.04 6.86
N LYS A 499 58.05 -11.26 7.12
CA LYS A 499 59.45 -11.47 7.53
C LYS A 499 60.43 -10.99 6.47
N GLU A 500 60.18 -11.32 5.20
CA GLU A 500 61.08 -10.95 4.11
C GLU A 500 61.07 -9.44 3.83
N SER A 501 59.91 -8.79 3.93
CA SER A 501 59.81 -7.33 3.80
C SER A 501 60.59 -6.59 4.90
N ALA A 502 60.59 -7.10 6.14
CA ALA A 502 61.42 -6.56 7.21
C ALA A 502 62.92 -6.77 6.94
N ARG A 503 63.30 -7.96 6.45
CA ARG A 503 64.69 -8.29 6.08
C ARG A 503 65.21 -7.39 4.97
N VAL A 504 64.41 -7.14 3.93
CA VAL A 504 64.73 -6.23 2.83
C VAL A 504 65.07 -4.82 3.31
N LYS A 505 64.24 -4.25 4.20
CA LYS A 505 64.47 -2.89 4.71
C LYS A 505 65.81 -2.78 5.43
N ALA A 506 66.20 -3.80 6.19
CA ALA A 506 67.50 -3.82 6.87
C ALA A 506 68.66 -3.81 5.86
N TYR A 507 68.58 -4.63 4.81
CA TYR A 507 69.62 -4.67 3.77
C TYR A 507 69.72 -3.37 2.95
N ASP A 508 68.60 -2.71 2.67
CA ASP A 508 68.59 -1.43 1.95
C ASP A 508 69.30 -0.31 2.71
N ILE A 509 69.04 -0.23 4.02
CA ILE A 509 69.73 0.70 4.91
C ILE A 509 71.24 0.40 4.94
N MET A 510 71.62 -0.87 5.08
CA MET A 510 73.03 -1.28 5.11
C MET A 510 73.75 -0.96 3.79
N ALA A 511 73.17 -1.32 2.64
CA ALA A 511 73.79 -1.10 1.33
C ALA A 511 73.97 0.38 1.00
N THR A 512 73.02 1.23 1.43
CA THR A 512 73.13 2.68 1.28
C THR A 512 74.27 3.25 2.14
N ALA A 513 74.39 2.80 3.39
CA ALA A 513 75.47 3.22 4.28
C ALA A 513 76.85 2.76 3.75
N ASP A 514 76.93 1.53 3.26
CA ASP A 514 78.15 0.95 2.67
C ASP A 514 78.60 1.73 1.42
N LEU A 515 77.67 2.12 0.54
CA LEU A 515 77.94 2.95 -0.64
C LEU A 515 78.50 4.33 -0.25
N LEU A 516 77.91 4.97 0.76
CA LEU A 516 78.39 6.26 1.27
C LEU A 516 79.80 6.14 1.84
N ALA A 517 80.09 5.08 2.60
CA ALA A 517 81.43 4.82 3.13
C ALA A 517 82.45 4.61 2.00
N ALA A 518 82.12 3.81 0.99
CA ALA A 518 82.99 3.56 -0.17
C ALA A 518 83.29 4.86 -0.94
N ASN A 519 82.28 5.69 -1.18
CA ASN A 519 82.44 6.96 -1.88
C ASN A 519 83.27 7.97 -1.07
N SER A 520 83.06 8.04 0.25
CA SER A 520 83.85 8.89 1.14
C SER A 520 85.33 8.51 1.12
N LEU A 521 85.62 7.20 1.21
CA LEU A 521 86.99 6.69 1.13
C LEU A 521 87.64 6.99 -0.23
N MET A 522 86.92 6.74 -1.32
CA MET A 522 87.38 7.06 -2.67
C MET A 522 87.70 8.56 -2.82
N GLN A 523 86.81 9.43 -2.34
CA GLN A 523 87.00 10.88 -2.44
C GLN A 523 88.18 11.36 -1.60
N ASN A 524 88.39 10.79 -0.41
CA ASN A 524 89.55 11.08 0.43
C ASN A 524 90.87 10.76 -0.30
N ILE A 525 90.91 9.62 -0.97
CA ILE A 525 92.07 9.17 -1.76
C ILE A 525 92.30 10.12 -2.96
N ILE A 526 91.24 10.49 -3.69
CA ILE A 526 91.33 11.44 -4.80
C ILE A 526 91.83 12.81 -4.31
N ASP A 527 91.29 13.31 -3.20
CA ASP A 527 91.68 14.61 -2.63
C ASP A 527 93.16 14.61 -2.19
N LYS A 528 93.62 13.51 -1.58
CA LYS A 528 95.04 13.34 -1.22
C LYS A 528 95.95 13.29 -2.45
N TRP A 529 95.48 12.68 -3.53
CA TRP A 529 96.16 12.63 -4.82
C TRP A 529 96.29 14.02 -5.44
N ASN A 530 95.16 14.74 -5.57
CA ASN A 530 95.15 16.07 -6.18
C ASN A 530 95.95 17.11 -5.38
N LYS A 531 96.01 16.98 -4.05
CA LYS A 531 96.84 17.85 -3.18
C LYS A 531 98.32 17.46 -3.16
N GLY A 532 98.72 16.40 -3.88
CA GLY A 532 100.12 15.95 -3.96
C GLY A 532 100.66 15.27 -2.70
N TYR A 533 99.80 14.92 -1.73
CA TYR A 533 100.24 14.33 -0.46
C TYR A 533 100.88 12.95 -0.62
N TYR A 534 100.55 12.21 -1.69
CA TYR A 534 101.17 10.92 -2.01
C TYR A 534 102.66 11.03 -2.39
N LYS A 535 103.20 12.24 -2.63
CA LYS A 535 104.66 12.43 -2.81
C LYS A 535 105.46 12.16 -1.53
N ASN A 536 104.83 12.29 -0.35
CA ASN A 536 105.48 12.19 0.96
C ASN A 536 104.86 11.11 1.87
N ILE A 537 103.99 10.24 1.34
CA ILE A 537 103.37 9.18 2.14
C ILE A 537 104.42 8.09 2.44
N THR A 538 104.45 7.59 3.67
CA THR A 538 105.30 6.43 3.99
C THR A 538 104.72 5.17 3.37
N LYS A 539 105.59 4.22 2.99
CA LYS A 539 105.18 2.90 2.48
C LYS A 539 104.19 2.19 3.42
N GLU A 540 104.38 2.35 4.72
CA GLU A 540 103.53 1.76 5.76
C GLU A 540 102.13 2.38 5.79
N ALA A 541 102.00 3.71 5.69
CA ALA A 541 100.71 4.39 5.63
C ALA A 541 99.92 4.03 4.36
N LEU A 542 100.59 3.95 3.21
CA LEU A 542 99.97 3.49 1.96
C LEU A 542 99.51 2.02 2.05
N THR A 543 100.30 1.16 2.68
CA THR A 543 99.94 -0.25 2.89
C THR A 543 98.70 -0.39 3.77
N LYS A 544 98.56 0.46 4.80
CA LYS A 544 97.39 0.49 5.68
C LYS A 544 96.12 0.92 4.94
N GLU A 545 96.18 1.98 4.13
CA GLU A 545 95.04 2.42 3.29
C GLU A 545 94.62 1.33 2.28
N ILE A 546 95.60 0.67 1.63
CA ILE A 546 95.34 -0.46 0.72
C ILE A 546 94.65 -1.62 1.45
N TYR A 547 95.08 -1.93 2.68
CA TYR A 547 94.47 -3.00 3.48
C TYR A 547 93.01 -2.69 3.82
N GLU A 548 92.71 -1.44 4.18
CA GLU A 548 91.35 -0.98 4.48
C GLU A 548 90.42 -1.07 3.26
N VAL A 549 90.90 -0.62 2.09
CA VAL A 549 90.16 -0.75 0.82
C VAL A 549 89.89 -2.22 0.48
N ASN A 550 90.88 -3.10 0.63
CA ASN A 550 90.73 -4.53 0.34
C ASN A 550 89.78 -5.23 1.33
N SER A 551 89.80 -4.86 2.60
CA SER A 551 88.90 -5.39 3.63
C SER A 551 87.44 -5.04 3.34
N LEU A 552 87.17 -3.78 3.01
CA LEU A 552 85.83 -3.32 2.62
C LEU A 552 85.37 -4.00 1.31
N ARG A 553 86.27 -4.15 0.34
CA ARG A 553 85.97 -4.86 -0.92
C ARG A 553 85.55 -6.30 -0.68
N SER A 554 86.25 -7.02 0.20
CA SER A 554 85.88 -8.40 0.56
C SER A 554 84.49 -8.44 1.19
N THR A 555 84.23 -7.55 2.15
CA THR A 555 82.95 -7.46 2.86
C THR A 555 81.79 -7.16 1.91
N PHE A 556 81.95 -6.19 1.00
CA PHE A 556 80.89 -5.82 0.05
C PHE A 556 80.66 -6.89 -1.02
N SER A 557 81.71 -7.63 -1.41
CA SER A 557 81.58 -8.76 -2.34
C SER A 557 80.76 -9.90 -1.75
N GLU A 558 80.97 -10.21 -0.46
CA GLU A 558 80.18 -11.23 0.24
C GLU A 558 78.69 -10.82 0.37
N ARG A 559 78.43 -9.55 0.72
CA ARG A 559 77.07 -9.00 0.81
C ARG A 559 76.38 -8.98 -0.55
N LEU A 560 77.09 -8.63 -1.63
CA LEU A 560 76.57 -8.68 -3.00
C LEU A 560 76.16 -10.11 -3.39
N ASN A 561 77.02 -11.10 -3.13
CA ASN A 561 76.72 -12.51 -3.41
C ASN A 561 75.48 -12.99 -2.64
N THR A 562 75.39 -12.65 -1.35
CA THR A 562 74.22 -12.99 -0.52
C THR A 562 72.94 -12.38 -1.08
N THR A 563 72.99 -11.11 -1.48
CA THR A 563 71.85 -10.38 -2.07
C THR A 563 71.39 -11.04 -3.39
N ASN A 564 72.34 -11.44 -4.25
CA ASN A 564 72.04 -12.12 -5.50
C ASN A 564 71.39 -13.50 -5.30
N GLN A 565 71.81 -14.25 -4.28
CA GLN A 565 71.18 -15.53 -3.93
C GLN A 565 69.73 -15.34 -3.48
N ILE A 566 69.46 -14.32 -2.65
CA ILE A 566 68.11 -14.00 -2.19
C ILE A 566 67.23 -13.55 -3.37
N TYR A 567 67.78 -12.72 -4.26
CA TYR A 567 67.08 -12.28 -5.48
C TYR A 567 66.67 -13.48 -6.36
N ALA A 568 67.54 -14.48 -6.52
CA ALA A 568 67.23 -15.70 -7.26
C ALA A 568 66.13 -16.54 -6.56
N GLN A 569 66.13 -16.62 -5.23
CA GLN A 569 65.09 -17.32 -4.46
C GLN A 569 63.71 -16.63 -4.59
N LEU A 570 63.67 -15.31 -4.67
CA LEU A 570 62.43 -14.54 -4.83
C LEU A 570 61.71 -14.85 -6.15
N ASN A 571 62.43 -15.14 -7.23
CA ASN A 571 61.83 -15.59 -8.49
C ASN A 571 61.01 -16.87 -8.31
N SER A 572 61.49 -17.81 -7.49
CA SER A 572 60.75 -19.03 -7.15
C SER A 572 59.49 -18.70 -6.33
N SER A 573 59.57 -17.79 -5.37
CA SER A 573 58.41 -17.33 -4.58
C SER A 573 57.35 -16.63 -5.43
N ILE A 574 57.75 -15.87 -6.46
CA ILE A 574 56.83 -15.23 -7.41
C ILE A 574 56.10 -16.28 -8.27
N VAL A 575 56.82 -17.30 -8.76
CA VAL A 575 56.24 -18.38 -9.58
C VAL A 575 55.25 -19.23 -8.77
N ASN A 576 55.54 -19.44 -7.48
CA ASN A 576 54.71 -20.26 -6.59
C ASN A 576 53.56 -19.48 -5.91
N ALA A 577 53.45 -18.18 -6.14
CA ALA A 577 52.38 -17.35 -5.59
C ALA A 577 51.02 -17.73 -6.20
N LYS A 578 49.99 -17.86 -5.36
CA LYS A 578 48.67 -18.37 -5.74
C LYS A 578 47.69 -17.26 -6.12
N THR A 579 47.95 -16.04 -5.67
CA THR A 579 47.08 -14.88 -5.95
C THR A 579 47.85 -13.75 -6.63
N SER A 580 47.14 -12.94 -7.41
CA SER A 580 47.70 -11.73 -8.04
C SER A 580 48.25 -10.74 -7.01
N ALA A 581 47.63 -10.68 -5.82
CA ALA A 581 48.09 -9.86 -4.69
C ALA A 581 49.42 -10.37 -4.14
N GLU A 582 49.58 -11.69 -3.96
CA GLU A 582 50.84 -12.30 -3.54
C GLU A 582 51.96 -12.05 -4.57
N ILE A 583 51.66 -12.19 -5.87
CA ILE A 583 52.61 -11.88 -6.96
C ILE A 583 53.06 -10.43 -6.89
N SER A 584 52.13 -9.49 -6.69
CA SER A 584 52.45 -8.06 -6.61
C SER A 584 53.34 -7.75 -5.40
N ASN A 585 53.05 -8.35 -4.24
CA ASN A 585 53.84 -8.15 -3.03
C ASN A 585 55.27 -8.70 -3.19
N TRP A 586 55.43 -9.89 -3.76
CA TRP A 586 56.77 -10.45 -4.01
C TRP A 586 57.58 -9.66 -5.04
N LYS A 587 56.94 -9.10 -6.07
CA LYS A 587 57.60 -8.22 -7.05
C LYS A 587 58.10 -6.91 -6.41
N ASN A 588 57.36 -6.34 -5.47
CA ASN A 588 57.80 -5.15 -4.74
C ASN A 588 59.07 -5.45 -3.90
N ILE A 589 59.09 -6.58 -3.19
CA ILE A 589 60.26 -7.06 -2.43
C ILE A 589 61.47 -7.28 -3.37
N GLN A 590 61.25 -7.90 -4.53
CA GLN A 590 62.28 -8.11 -5.55
C GLN A 590 62.87 -6.80 -6.08
N ALA A 591 62.03 -5.80 -6.36
CA ALA A 591 62.49 -4.50 -6.86
C ALA A 591 63.43 -3.80 -5.87
N THR A 592 63.16 -3.90 -4.57
CA THR A 592 64.07 -3.36 -3.54
C THR A 592 65.40 -4.10 -3.51
N TYR A 593 65.41 -5.43 -3.61
CA TYR A 593 66.66 -6.20 -3.71
C TYR A 593 67.49 -5.85 -4.95
N ALA A 594 66.86 -5.56 -6.09
CA ALA A 594 67.58 -5.07 -7.27
C ALA A 594 68.32 -3.74 -7.00
N ASN A 595 67.71 -2.83 -6.24
CA ASN A 595 68.36 -1.58 -5.84
C ASN A 595 69.52 -1.84 -4.85
N ILE A 596 69.36 -2.76 -3.91
CA ILE A 596 70.42 -3.19 -2.97
C ILE A 596 71.63 -3.72 -3.74
N THR A 597 71.42 -4.64 -4.70
CA THR A 597 72.46 -5.20 -5.57
C THR A 597 73.19 -4.09 -6.35
N ARG A 598 72.45 -3.10 -6.86
CA ARG A 598 73.03 -1.95 -7.56
C ARG A 598 73.92 -1.12 -6.65
N ASN A 599 73.48 -0.83 -5.42
CA ASN A 599 74.26 -0.05 -4.46
C ASN A 599 75.58 -0.74 -4.09
N TYR A 600 75.56 -2.07 -3.86
CA TYR A 600 76.78 -2.83 -3.61
C TYR A 600 77.73 -2.87 -4.80
N SER A 601 77.19 -3.02 -6.01
CA SER A 601 77.99 -2.99 -7.25
C SER A 601 78.68 -1.64 -7.43
N ASN A 602 77.97 -0.54 -7.16
CA ASN A 602 78.53 0.81 -7.20
C ASN A 602 79.61 1.03 -6.12
N ALA A 603 79.39 0.53 -4.90
CA ALA A 603 80.36 0.61 -3.83
C ALA A 603 81.67 -0.11 -4.20
N LEU A 604 81.58 -1.31 -4.77
CA LEU A 604 82.73 -2.06 -5.26
C LEU A 604 83.47 -1.30 -6.39
N ALA A 605 82.74 -0.72 -7.34
CA ALA A 605 83.33 0.09 -8.40
C ALA A 605 84.10 1.31 -7.87
N SER A 606 83.59 1.97 -6.82
CA SER A 606 84.30 3.07 -6.14
C SER A 606 85.59 2.59 -5.47
N LEU A 607 85.59 1.41 -4.85
CA LEU A 607 86.79 0.81 -4.25
C LEU A 607 87.82 0.35 -5.31
N GLU A 608 87.37 -0.13 -6.47
CA GLU A 608 88.26 -0.46 -7.60
C GLU A 608 88.95 0.78 -8.16
N LYS A 609 88.22 1.89 -8.27
CA LYS A 609 88.81 3.19 -8.64
C LYS A 609 89.86 3.63 -7.61
N ALA A 610 89.52 3.59 -6.32
CA ALA A 610 90.46 3.91 -5.24
C ALA A 610 91.75 3.07 -5.30
N THR A 611 91.61 1.76 -5.54
CA THR A 611 92.75 0.85 -5.72
C THR A 611 93.62 1.24 -6.93
N SER A 612 92.98 1.67 -8.02
CA SER A 612 93.68 2.09 -9.24
C SER A 612 94.50 3.37 -9.02
N TYR A 613 93.95 4.35 -8.27
CA TYR A 613 94.72 5.54 -7.86
C TYR A 613 95.93 5.18 -7.00
N HIS A 614 95.82 4.21 -6.09
CA HIS A 614 96.99 3.74 -5.32
C HIS A 614 98.05 3.07 -6.18
N LYS A 615 97.67 2.34 -7.24
CA LYS A 615 98.63 1.75 -8.20
C LYS A 615 99.40 2.82 -8.98
N MET A 616 98.82 4.01 -9.19
CA MET A 616 99.48 5.15 -9.83
C MET A 616 100.54 5.85 -8.94
N VAL A 617 100.62 5.52 -7.64
CA VAL A 617 101.57 6.12 -6.67
C VAL A 617 102.96 5.44 -6.71
N GLN A 618 103.16 4.34 -7.46
CA GLN A 618 104.48 3.70 -7.58
C GLN A 618 105.45 4.59 -8.38
N PRO A 619 106.72 4.77 -7.93
CA PRO A 619 107.70 5.49 -8.73
C PRO A 619 108.16 4.61 -9.89
N ILE A 620 108.16 5.18 -11.10
CA ILE A 620 108.90 4.85 -12.34
C ILE A 620 107.96 4.85 -13.55
N GLY A 621 108.32 5.66 -14.56
CA GLY A 621 107.77 5.65 -15.91
C GLY A 621 107.47 7.04 -16.43
N SER A 622 107.91 7.35 -17.66
CA SER A 622 107.75 8.66 -18.29
C SER A 622 106.26 9.10 -18.33
N ALA A 623 106.00 10.40 -18.46
CA ALA A 623 104.64 10.95 -18.52
C ALA A 623 103.74 10.26 -19.57
N GLU A 624 104.33 9.73 -20.65
CA GLU A 624 103.64 8.93 -21.66
C GLU A 624 103.15 7.58 -21.13
N VAL A 625 103.96 6.87 -20.34
CA VAL A 625 103.56 5.60 -19.69
C VAL A 625 102.42 5.85 -18.70
N GLN A 626 102.50 6.94 -17.92
CA GLN A 626 101.46 7.28 -16.95
C GLN A 626 100.14 7.65 -17.62
N ASN A 627 100.18 8.44 -18.69
CA ASN A 627 98.98 8.81 -19.46
C ASN A 627 98.34 7.58 -20.11
N GLU A 628 99.15 6.70 -20.69
CA GLU A 628 98.63 5.53 -21.39
C GLU A 628 98.15 4.41 -20.45
N LEU A 629 98.78 4.27 -19.27
CA LEU A 629 98.27 3.42 -18.21
C LEU A 629 96.92 3.93 -17.68
N ALA A 630 96.75 5.24 -17.51
CA ALA A 630 95.47 5.83 -17.11
C ALA A 630 94.36 5.56 -18.15
N LYS A 631 94.67 5.72 -19.45
CA LYS A 631 93.73 5.38 -20.53
C LYS A 631 93.37 3.90 -20.54
N SER A 632 94.37 3.01 -20.47
CA SER A 632 94.13 1.56 -20.50
C SER A 632 93.24 1.07 -19.34
N ASN A 633 93.42 1.63 -18.14
CA ASN A 633 92.60 1.30 -16.99
C ASN A 633 91.18 1.88 -17.09
N ALA A 634 91.02 3.09 -17.63
CA ALA A 634 89.70 3.68 -17.87
C ALA A 634 88.88 2.86 -18.87
N VAL A 635 89.52 2.40 -19.94
CA VAL A 635 88.89 1.56 -20.97
C VAL A 635 88.52 0.17 -20.43
N LEU A 636 89.36 -0.43 -19.58
CA LEU A 636 89.04 -1.70 -18.91
C LEU A 636 87.82 -1.55 -17.97
N LEU A 637 87.78 -0.48 -17.17
CA LEU A 637 86.66 -0.22 -16.26
C LEU A 637 85.35 0.00 -17.02
N PHE A 638 85.37 0.80 -18.09
CA PHE A 638 84.22 1.00 -18.96
C PHE A 638 83.70 -0.34 -19.51
N SER A 639 84.61 -1.17 -20.03
CA SER A 639 84.26 -2.48 -20.59
C SER A 639 83.65 -3.43 -19.55
N ASN A 640 84.12 -3.37 -18.29
CA ASN A 640 83.58 -4.15 -17.17
C ASN A 640 82.19 -3.71 -16.73
N ILE A 641 81.94 -2.40 -16.65
CA ILE A 641 80.62 -1.86 -16.32
C ILE A 641 79.61 -2.29 -17.40
N GLU A 642 80.04 -2.18 -18.65
CA GLU A 642 79.19 -2.43 -19.79
C GLU A 642 78.80 -3.90 -19.95
N ILE A 643 79.74 -4.84 -19.73
CA ILE A 643 79.42 -6.27 -19.73
C ILE A 643 78.45 -6.65 -18.61
N GLN A 644 78.53 -6.00 -17.44
CA GLN A 644 77.60 -6.25 -16.33
C GLN A 644 76.22 -5.66 -16.58
N ASN A 645 76.15 -4.45 -17.16
CA ASN A 645 74.90 -3.85 -17.59
C ASN A 645 74.19 -4.72 -18.62
N LEU A 646 74.93 -5.28 -19.58
CA LEU A 646 74.38 -6.19 -20.58
C LEU A 646 73.94 -7.53 -19.99
N LYS A 647 74.68 -8.12 -19.04
CA LYS A 647 74.26 -9.36 -18.36
C LYS A 647 72.97 -9.15 -17.56
N THR A 648 72.87 -8.02 -16.87
CA THR A 648 71.66 -7.64 -16.13
C THR A 648 70.49 -7.39 -17.09
N GLY A 649 70.73 -6.63 -18.16
CA GLY A 649 69.75 -6.37 -19.20
C GLY A 649 69.29 -7.64 -19.94
N LEU A 650 70.17 -8.61 -20.17
CA LEU A 650 69.82 -9.90 -20.77
C LEU A 650 68.85 -10.68 -19.88
N ALA A 651 69.08 -10.73 -18.56
CA ALA A 651 68.19 -11.41 -17.63
C ALA A 651 66.80 -10.74 -17.55
N ASP A 652 66.76 -9.40 -17.50
CA ASP A 652 65.51 -8.63 -17.57
C ASP A 652 64.78 -8.87 -18.90
N TYR A 653 65.54 -8.94 -20.00
CA TYR A 653 65.04 -9.17 -21.34
C TYR A 653 64.47 -10.59 -21.52
N GLU A 654 65.15 -11.62 -21.03
CA GLU A 654 64.66 -13.02 -21.00
C GLU A 654 63.34 -13.13 -20.22
N ASN A 655 63.23 -12.42 -19.09
CA ASN A 655 62.00 -12.38 -18.30
C ASN A 655 60.85 -11.64 -19.03
N MET A 656 61.13 -10.55 -19.74
CA MET A 656 60.14 -9.81 -20.53
C MET A 656 59.65 -10.60 -21.76
N VAL A 657 60.55 -11.36 -22.38
CA VAL A 657 60.29 -12.29 -23.49
C VAL A 657 59.34 -13.41 -23.06
N VAL A 658 59.58 -14.05 -21.90
CA VAL A 658 58.72 -15.11 -21.35
C VAL A 658 57.31 -14.58 -21.06
N ALA A 659 57.19 -13.30 -20.68
CA ALA A 659 55.92 -12.63 -20.45
C ALA A 659 55.18 -12.14 -21.71
N LYS A 660 55.71 -12.39 -22.93
CA LYS A 660 55.16 -11.96 -24.25
C LYS A 660 54.89 -10.46 -24.41
N ARG A 661 55.48 -9.58 -23.58
CA ARG A 661 55.14 -8.14 -23.55
C ARG A 661 55.81 -7.28 -24.63
N ILE A 662 56.95 -7.70 -25.17
CA ILE A 662 57.70 -6.88 -26.16
C ILE A 662 57.08 -6.99 -27.56
N ALA A 663 56.58 -8.18 -27.94
CA ALA A 663 55.97 -8.40 -29.25
C ALA A 663 54.67 -7.60 -29.49
N SER A 664 53.98 -7.20 -28.41
CA SER A 664 52.74 -6.40 -28.48
C SER A 664 52.96 -4.88 -28.61
N ASN A 665 54.21 -4.40 -28.51
CA ASN A 665 54.52 -2.97 -28.57
C ASN A 665 55.66 -2.71 -29.57
N SER A 666 55.28 -2.43 -30.82
CA SER A 666 56.21 -2.22 -31.95
C SER A 666 57.25 -1.13 -31.68
N SER A 667 56.89 -0.04 -30.98
CA SER A 667 57.83 1.06 -30.73
C SER A 667 58.88 0.70 -29.69
N ALA A 668 58.51 -0.08 -28.66
CA ALA A 668 59.46 -0.61 -27.69
C ALA A 668 60.42 -1.63 -28.30
N TYR A 669 59.94 -2.45 -29.25
CA TYR A 669 60.79 -3.37 -30.01
C TYR A 669 61.83 -2.62 -30.85
N GLU A 670 61.41 -1.67 -31.68
CA GLU A 670 62.33 -0.92 -32.56
C GLU A 670 63.29 -0.05 -31.74
N ALA A 671 62.84 0.56 -30.64
CA ALA A 671 63.71 1.31 -29.74
C ALA A 671 64.83 0.45 -29.15
N GLU A 672 64.53 -0.79 -28.75
CA GLU A 672 65.52 -1.70 -28.18
C GLU A 672 66.48 -2.26 -29.23
N VAL A 673 65.99 -2.56 -30.44
CA VAL A 673 66.84 -2.91 -31.59
C VAL A 673 67.82 -1.78 -31.90
N ASN A 674 67.32 -0.54 -32.01
CA ASN A 674 68.14 0.63 -32.28
C ASN A 674 69.17 0.88 -31.16
N ARG A 675 68.77 0.67 -29.88
CA ARG A 675 69.68 0.78 -28.74
C ARG A 675 70.81 -0.24 -28.84
N LEU A 676 70.50 -1.51 -29.10
CA LEU A 676 71.50 -2.59 -29.22
C LEU A 676 72.42 -2.37 -30.43
N GLN A 677 71.90 -1.87 -31.55
CA GLN A 677 72.72 -1.53 -32.73
C GLN A 677 73.67 -0.35 -32.47
N LYS A 678 73.19 0.72 -31.82
CA LYS A 678 74.02 1.85 -31.42
C LYS A 678 75.14 1.42 -30.47
N LEU A 679 74.80 0.52 -29.55
CA LEU A 679 75.71 -0.05 -28.56
C LEU A 679 76.78 -0.95 -29.23
N LEU A 680 76.39 -1.82 -30.17
CA LEU A 680 77.33 -2.58 -31.00
C LEU A 680 78.27 -1.69 -31.84
N SER A 681 77.75 -0.58 -32.37
CA SER A 681 78.54 0.39 -33.14
C SER A 681 79.59 1.07 -32.26
N GLY A 682 79.19 1.49 -31.05
CA GLY A 682 80.12 2.03 -30.04
C GLY A 682 81.20 1.03 -29.63
N TYR A 683 80.87 -0.27 -29.53
CA TYR A 683 81.86 -1.30 -29.21
C TYR A 683 82.88 -1.47 -30.34
N SER A 684 82.45 -1.41 -31.60
CA SER A 684 83.38 -1.50 -32.73
C SER A 684 84.39 -0.35 -32.72
N GLN A 685 83.95 0.87 -32.40
CA GLN A 685 84.85 2.01 -32.25
C GLN A 685 85.84 1.82 -31.10
N ASN A 686 85.35 1.42 -29.92
CA ASN A 686 86.19 1.18 -28.74
C ASN A 686 87.20 0.04 -28.97
N MET A 687 86.84 -1.00 -29.72
CA MET A 687 87.76 -2.08 -30.11
C MET A 687 88.93 -1.55 -30.96
N SER A 688 88.68 -0.58 -31.85
CA SER A 688 89.73 0.06 -32.65
C SER A 688 90.70 0.86 -31.76
N GLU A 689 90.18 1.58 -30.78
CA GLU A 689 91.00 2.35 -29.83
C GLU A 689 91.85 1.42 -28.93
N ILE A 690 91.27 0.32 -28.45
CA ILE A 690 92.00 -0.72 -27.69
C ILE A 690 93.10 -1.36 -28.53
N SER A 691 92.81 -1.66 -29.80
CA SER A 691 93.79 -2.25 -30.72
C SER A 691 94.97 -1.30 -30.99
N ALA A 692 94.69 -0.01 -31.16
CA ALA A 692 95.73 1.01 -31.28
C ALA A 692 96.61 1.08 -30.00
N GLY A 693 95.99 1.02 -28.82
CA GLY A 693 96.69 0.96 -27.53
C GLY A 693 97.55 -0.30 -27.35
N LEU A 694 97.06 -1.46 -27.78
CA LEU A 694 97.83 -2.72 -27.78
C LEU A 694 99.04 -2.67 -28.72
N SER A 695 98.87 -2.10 -29.92
CA SER A 695 99.96 -1.93 -30.88
C SER A 695 101.03 -0.99 -30.32
N LEU A 696 100.63 0.08 -29.63
CA LEU A 696 101.54 1.01 -28.98
C LEU A 696 102.32 0.32 -27.85
N ALA A 697 101.63 -0.39 -26.96
CA ALA A 697 102.27 -1.13 -25.87
C ALA A 697 103.25 -2.20 -26.40
N SER A 698 102.88 -2.94 -27.44
CA SER A 698 103.73 -3.96 -28.06
C SER A 698 104.99 -3.35 -28.69
N LYS A 699 104.87 -2.17 -29.31
CA LYS A 699 106.02 -1.42 -29.86
C LYS A 699 107.02 -1.07 -28.76
N TYR A 700 106.56 -0.51 -27.63
CA TYR A 700 107.47 -0.12 -26.54
C TYR A 700 108.06 -1.31 -25.77
N LEU A 701 107.31 -2.42 -25.64
CA LEU A 701 107.84 -3.67 -25.09
C LEU A 701 109.04 -4.20 -25.88
N SER A 702 109.06 -4.01 -27.21
CA SER A 702 110.18 -4.43 -28.06
C SER A 702 111.44 -3.56 -27.92
N THR A 703 111.32 -2.34 -27.36
CA THR A 703 112.44 -1.38 -27.22
C THR A 703 113.21 -1.46 -25.90
N GLY A 704 112.75 -2.28 -24.93
CA GLY A 704 113.50 -2.63 -23.72
C GLY A 704 113.48 -1.62 -22.56
N THR A 705 113.01 -0.40 -22.74
CA THR A 705 112.82 0.58 -21.65
C THR A 705 111.44 0.44 -20.99
N ASP A 706 111.40 0.31 -19.66
CA ASP A 706 110.18 0.26 -18.83
C ASP A 706 109.21 -0.92 -19.14
N SER A 707 109.78 -2.10 -19.36
CA SER A 707 109.07 -3.29 -19.86
C SER A 707 107.93 -3.78 -18.95
N GLN A 708 108.03 -3.61 -17.63
CA GLN A 708 106.97 -4.04 -16.70
C GLN A 708 105.72 -3.16 -16.80
N SER A 709 105.87 -1.84 -16.89
CA SER A 709 104.75 -0.90 -17.00
C SER A 709 103.99 -1.10 -18.30
N TRP A 710 104.72 -1.29 -19.40
CA TRP A 710 104.11 -1.60 -20.71
C TRP A 710 103.47 -3.00 -20.76
N GLN A 711 103.99 -3.99 -20.01
CA GLN A 711 103.34 -5.31 -19.86
C GLN A 711 101.98 -5.19 -19.16
N GLN A 712 101.90 -4.32 -18.13
CA GLN A 712 100.64 -4.05 -17.44
C GLN A 712 99.62 -3.37 -18.37
N ILE A 713 100.05 -2.35 -19.14
CA ILE A 713 99.20 -1.68 -20.15
C ILE A 713 98.69 -2.70 -21.17
N GLN A 714 99.56 -3.57 -21.69
CA GLN A 714 99.18 -4.61 -22.63
C GLN A 714 98.16 -5.59 -22.03
N THR A 715 98.35 -5.98 -20.77
CA THR A 715 97.42 -6.87 -20.04
C THR A 715 96.06 -6.22 -19.83
N SER A 716 96.02 -4.94 -19.44
CA SER A 716 94.78 -4.17 -19.26
C SER A 716 94.00 -4.04 -20.56
N TYR A 717 94.66 -3.65 -21.66
CA TYR A 717 93.99 -3.56 -22.96
C TYR A 717 93.54 -4.93 -23.49
N THR A 718 94.32 -6.00 -23.28
CA THR A 718 93.92 -7.37 -23.68
C THR A 718 92.69 -7.82 -22.92
N SER A 719 92.63 -7.54 -21.61
CA SER A 719 91.47 -7.86 -20.78
C SER A 719 90.23 -7.05 -21.20
N ALA A 720 90.40 -5.76 -21.50
CA ALA A 720 89.34 -4.90 -22.01
C ALA A 720 88.81 -5.42 -23.35
N MET A 721 89.70 -5.85 -24.25
CA MET A 721 89.37 -6.46 -25.53
C MET A 721 88.52 -7.72 -25.36
N ASN A 722 88.90 -8.62 -24.43
CA ASN A 722 88.15 -9.85 -24.15
C ASN A 722 86.77 -9.57 -23.56
N ASN A 723 86.65 -8.59 -22.66
CA ASN A 723 85.37 -8.20 -22.07
C ASN A 723 84.46 -7.54 -23.10
N LEU A 724 84.99 -6.66 -23.94
CA LEU A 724 84.23 -5.99 -25.00
C LEU A 724 83.80 -6.98 -26.09
N ALA A 725 84.64 -7.97 -26.42
CA ALA A 725 84.27 -9.08 -27.30
C ALA A 725 83.13 -9.92 -26.70
N SER A 726 83.17 -10.18 -25.40
CA SER A 726 82.10 -10.89 -24.67
C SER A 726 80.79 -10.07 -24.66
N SER A 727 80.86 -8.77 -24.38
CA SER A 727 79.73 -7.83 -24.47
C SER A 727 79.12 -7.80 -25.87
N THR A 728 79.97 -7.78 -26.90
CA THR A 728 79.54 -7.83 -28.31
C THR A 728 78.79 -9.13 -28.61
N SER A 729 79.26 -10.27 -28.10
CA SER A 729 78.59 -11.57 -28.26
C SER A 729 77.22 -11.60 -27.57
N ILE A 730 77.12 -11.05 -26.35
CA ILE A 730 75.86 -10.95 -25.60
C ILE A 730 74.86 -10.05 -26.33
N ALA A 731 75.25 -8.85 -26.73
CA ALA A 731 74.39 -7.92 -27.46
C ALA A 731 73.90 -8.49 -28.80
N LYS A 732 74.79 -9.20 -29.55
CA LYS A 732 74.39 -9.94 -30.76
C LYS A 732 73.39 -11.04 -30.45
N SER A 733 73.56 -11.78 -29.36
CA SER A 733 72.63 -12.84 -28.95
C SER A 733 71.24 -12.27 -28.61
N MET A 734 71.19 -11.15 -27.88
CA MET A 734 69.93 -10.42 -27.60
C MET A 734 69.24 -9.97 -28.89
N LEU A 735 70.00 -9.44 -29.86
CA LEU A 735 69.47 -9.00 -31.15
C LEU A 735 68.93 -10.17 -31.99
N VAL A 736 69.58 -11.33 -31.96
CA VAL A 736 69.11 -12.55 -32.63
C VAL A 736 67.80 -13.06 -31.99
N ILE A 737 67.70 -13.03 -30.66
CA ILE A 737 66.47 -13.40 -29.94
C ILE A 737 65.31 -12.46 -30.32
N LEU A 738 65.53 -11.14 -30.32
CA LEU A 738 64.57 -10.13 -30.79
C LEU A 738 64.06 -10.46 -32.20
N THR A 739 65.00 -10.68 -33.12
CA THR A 739 64.70 -10.90 -34.54
C THR A 739 63.93 -12.20 -34.77
N LYS A 740 64.27 -13.28 -34.06
CA LYS A 740 63.53 -14.56 -34.10
C LYS A 740 62.10 -14.41 -33.57
N GLN A 741 61.87 -13.56 -32.57
CA GLN A 741 60.53 -13.33 -32.03
C GLN A 741 59.64 -12.48 -32.92
N LYS A 742 60.16 -11.44 -33.59
CA LYS A 742 59.41 -10.69 -34.62
C LYS A 742 58.96 -11.60 -35.76
N LYS A 743 59.80 -12.59 -36.13
CA LYS A 743 59.49 -13.59 -37.16
C LYS A 743 58.42 -14.61 -36.70
N SER A 744 58.46 -15.04 -35.44
CA SER A 744 57.46 -15.94 -34.83
C SER A 744 56.09 -15.25 -34.59
N ALA A 745 56.08 -13.94 -34.31
CA ALA A 745 54.85 -13.15 -34.20
C ALA A 745 54.15 -12.89 -35.55
N ASN A 746 54.87 -13.01 -36.68
CA ASN A 746 54.38 -12.68 -38.02
C ASN A 746 54.22 -13.87 -38.99
N GLY A 747 54.23 -15.12 -38.56
CA GLY A 747 53.87 -16.22 -39.48
C GLY A 747 54.01 -17.62 -38.93
N ALA A 748 52.88 -18.33 -38.85
CA ALA A 748 52.87 -19.78 -39.02
C ALA A 748 53.19 -20.08 -40.49
N GLU A 749 54.40 -20.57 -40.78
CA GLU A 749 54.65 -21.85 -41.46
C GLU A 749 56.16 -22.12 -41.59
N ILE A 750 56.48 -23.40 -41.51
CA ILE A 750 57.79 -24.02 -41.30
C ILE A 750 58.49 -24.24 -42.65
N GLU A 751 59.81 -24.01 -42.76
CA GLU A 751 60.73 -24.95 -43.42
C GLU A 751 62.22 -24.58 -43.24
N SER A 752 63.06 -25.59 -43.41
CA SER A 752 64.42 -25.83 -42.92
C SER A 752 65.58 -25.42 -43.85
N ASP A 753 66.79 -25.47 -43.28
CA ASP A 753 68.12 -25.69 -43.91
C ASP A 753 69.05 -24.46 -44.17
N PRO A 754 70.40 -24.64 -44.23
CA PRO A 754 71.39 -23.80 -43.55
C PRO A 754 72.38 -23.18 -44.58
N ASP A 755 73.49 -22.63 -44.10
CA ASP A 755 74.63 -22.06 -44.84
C ASP A 755 74.55 -20.60 -45.34
N ALA A 756 75.22 -19.76 -44.54
CA ALA A 756 76.35 -18.91 -44.91
C ALA A 756 76.23 -18.01 -46.16
N THR A 757 76.22 -16.69 -45.95
CA THR A 757 77.32 -15.73 -46.23
C THR A 757 76.75 -14.30 -46.29
N GLY A 758 77.40 -13.34 -45.62
CA GLY A 758 77.14 -11.90 -45.83
C GLY A 758 77.94 -11.37 -47.04
N PRO A 759 78.14 -10.04 -47.16
CA PRO A 759 77.17 -8.94 -47.11
C PRO A 759 77.26 -8.05 -48.37
N ASN A 760 76.28 -7.19 -48.64
CA ASN A 760 76.53 -5.89 -49.30
C ASN A 760 75.42 -4.89 -48.95
N PHE A 761 75.83 -3.78 -48.36
CA PHE A 761 75.01 -2.63 -47.99
C PHE A 761 74.99 -1.60 -49.12
N VAL A 762 73.86 -0.91 -49.30
CA VAL A 762 73.78 0.44 -49.86
C VAL A 762 72.76 1.23 -49.01
N ASP A 763 73.22 2.37 -48.50
CA ASP A 763 72.50 3.39 -47.72
C ASP A 763 71.38 4.09 -48.52
N ASP A 764 70.35 4.62 -47.84
CA ASP A 764 69.81 5.95 -48.14
C ASP A 764 69.05 6.58 -46.96
N ASN A 765 69.05 7.92 -46.97
CA ASN A 765 68.77 8.88 -45.92
C ASN A 765 67.27 9.13 -45.66
N GLY A 766 66.95 9.64 -44.46
CA GLY A 766 65.58 9.75 -43.93
C GLY A 766 64.63 10.71 -44.64
N GLU A 767 63.32 10.50 -44.41
CA GLU A 767 62.23 11.39 -44.85
C GLU A 767 61.07 11.44 -43.83
N ASP A 768 60.32 12.54 -43.87
CA ASP A 768 59.15 12.88 -43.05
C ASP A 768 58.05 11.80 -43.06
N GLU A 769 57.29 11.68 -41.95
CA GLU A 769 56.18 10.71 -41.85
C GLU A 769 55.11 10.99 -42.91
N VAL A 770 55.07 10.13 -43.93
CA VAL A 770 54.10 10.14 -45.02
C VAL A 770 52.68 10.01 -44.47
N ALA A 771 51.74 10.78 -45.03
CA ALA A 771 50.32 10.69 -44.68
C ALA A 771 49.83 9.23 -44.84
N ALA A 772 49.27 8.67 -43.79
CA ALA A 772 48.86 7.27 -43.74
C ALA A 772 47.51 7.14 -43.07
N GLY A 773 46.64 6.32 -43.64
CA GLY A 773 45.36 6.01 -43.04
C GLY A 773 44.86 4.65 -43.44
N THR A 774 43.85 4.16 -42.75
CA THR A 774 43.14 2.92 -43.04
C THR A 774 41.67 3.21 -43.28
N ILE A 775 41.05 2.39 -44.13
CA ILE A 775 39.62 2.46 -44.38
C ILE A 775 39.04 1.06 -44.31
N VAL A 776 38.00 0.89 -43.51
CA VAL A 776 37.27 -0.36 -43.36
C VAL A 776 35.78 -0.13 -43.57
N SER A 777 35.08 -1.14 -44.08
CA SER A 777 33.62 -1.09 -44.19
C SER A 777 32.98 -2.37 -43.71
N LYS A 778 31.91 -2.22 -42.90
CA LYS A 778 31.12 -3.32 -42.38
C LYS A 778 29.64 -3.09 -42.67
N LYS A 779 28.97 -4.12 -43.17
CA LYS A 779 27.52 -4.11 -43.38
C LYS A 779 26.81 -4.38 -42.05
N ASP A 780 25.90 -3.49 -41.66
CA ASP A 780 25.08 -3.66 -40.46
C ASP A 780 23.93 -4.67 -40.70
N LYS A 781 23.28 -5.09 -39.62
CA LYS A 781 22.17 -6.07 -39.68
C LYS A 781 20.95 -5.57 -40.49
N GLN A 782 20.87 -4.26 -40.76
CA GLN A 782 19.80 -3.61 -41.52
C GLN A 782 20.20 -3.41 -43.00
N GLY A 783 21.37 -3.91 -43.40
CA GLY A 783 21.85 -3.92 -44.78
C GLY A 783 22.59 -2.66 -45.22
N ARG A 784 22.86 -1.72 -44.31
CA ARG A 784 23.59 -0.46 -44.59
C ARG A 784 25.08 -0.64 -44.32
N TYR A 785 25.92 0.14 -44.99
CA TYR A 785 27.37 0.07 -44.80
C TYR A 785 27.83 1.16 -43.82
N LEU A 786 28.53 0.76 -42.76
CA LEU A 786 29.33 1.66 -41.93
C LEU A 786 30.76 1.63 -42.46
N ILE A 787 31.27 2.80 -42.84
CA ILE A 787 32.64 3.03 -43.27
C ILE A 787 33.35 3.75 -42.13
N THR A 788 34.51 3.22 -41.74
CA THR A 788 35.36 3.80 -40.71
C THR A 788 36.72 4.09 -41.33
N VAL A 789 37.19 5.30 -41.13
CA VAL A 789 38.53 5.75 -41.49
C VAL A 789 39.29 6.06 -40.21
N THR A 790 40.56 5.68 -40.17
CA THR A 790 41.52 6.07 -39.14
C THR A 790 42.80 6.52 -39.84
N SER A 791 43.17 7.78 -39.70
CA SER A 791 44.30 8.44 -40.34
C SER A 791 45.28 8.95 -39.27
N ASN A 792 46.56 9.09 -39.61
CA ASN A 792 47.51 9.84 -38.77
C ASN A 792 47.35 11.37 -38.92
N GLN A 793 46.41 11.83 -39.76
CA GLN A 793 46.07 13.24 -39.97
C GLN A 793 44.77 13.58 -39.22
N ALA A 794 44.89 14.35 -38.14
CA ALA A 794 43.79 14.85 -37.32
C ALA A 794 43.17 16.13 -37.94
N ASP A 795 41.87 16.35 -37.71
CA ASP A 795 41.13 17.54 -38.16
C ASP A 795 41.31 17.88 -39.66
N THR A 796 41.51 16.87 -40.50
CA THR A 796 41.90 17.02 -41.91
C THR A 796 40.77 16.56 -42.84
N ASP A 797 40.51 17.33 -43.90
CA ASP A 797 39.51 17.01 -44.91
C ASP A 797 39.94 15.82 -45.77
N ILE A 798 39.13 14.75 -45.75
CA ILE A 798 39.36 13.52 -46.48
C ILE A 798 38.25 13.23 -47.49
N THR A 799 38.61 12.49 -48.54
CA THR A 799 37.69 12.03 -49.58
C THR A 799 37.69 10.50 -49.65
N ILE A 800 36.50 9.89 -49.61
CA ILE A 800 36.30 8.45 -49.80
C ILE A 800 35.67 8.20 -51.16
N LYS A 801 36.37 7.47 -52.04
CA LYS A 801 35.87 7.08 -53.37
C LYS A 801 35.54 5.59 -53.42
N ALA A 802 34.30 5.25 -53.73
CA ALA A 802 33.89 3.88 -54.02
C ALA A 802 33.94 3.62 -55.53
N ILE A 803 34.80 2.70 -55.97
CA ILE A 803 35.04 2.39 -57.39
C ILE A 803 34.71 0.94 -57.70
N LYS A 804 34.01 0.71 -58.82
CA LYS A 804 33.72 -0.61 -59.38
C LYS A 804 33.87 -0.56 -60.89
N SER A 805 34.50 -1.57 -61.48
CA SER A 805 34.73 -1.62 -62.94
C SER A 805 33.41 -1.40 -63.71
N LYS A 806 33.45 -0.53 -64.72
CA LYS A 806 32.33 -0.12 -65.57
C LYS A 806 31.17 0.59 -64.85
N SER A 807 31.36 1.05 -63.62
CA SER A 807 30.37 1.84 -62.86
C SER A 807 30.92 3.23 -62.54
N LYS A 808 30.06 4.27 -62.49
CA LYS A 808 30.46 5.60 -62.02
C LYS A 808 30.89 5.53 -60.55
N ALA A 809 31.99 6.22 -60.21
CA ALA A 809 32.49 6.28 -58.84
C ALA A 809 31.53 7.06 -57.94
N ILE A 810 31.38 6.62 -56.69
CA ILE A 810 30.60 7.32 -55.66
C ILE A 810 31.60 7.99 -54.72
N VAL A 811 31.44 9.28 -54.44
CA VAL A 811 32.37 10.06 -53.61
C VAL A 811 31.66 10.52 -52.36
N PHE A 812 32.33 10.38 -51.22
CA PHE A 812 31.91 10.89 -49.93
C PHE A 812 33.04 11.76 -49.36
N ASN A 813 32.72 12.95 -48.86
CA ASN A 813 33.70 13.85 -48.25
C ASN A 813 33.38 14.00 -46.76
N GLY A 814 34.41 14.18 -45.95
CA GLY A 814 34.29 14.44 -44.52
C GLY A 814 35.62 14.88 -43.92
N THR A 815 35.61 15.24 -42.65
CA THR A 815 36.80 15.69 -41.92
C THR A 815 37.08 14.69 -40.81
N THR A 816 38.34 14.29 -40.62
CA THR A 816 38.74 13.45 -39.48
C THR A 816 38.59 14.21 -38.17
N ASP A 817 38.33 13.51 -37.07
CA ASP A 817 38.34 14.10 -35.73
C ASP A 817 39.77 14.32 -35.21
N ALA A 818 39.90 14.86 -34.00
CA ALA A 818 41.17 15.15 -33.35
C ALA A 818 42.07 13.89 -33.15
N ASP A 819 41.48 12.69 -33.20
CA ASP A 819 42.19 11.41 -33.13
C ASP A 819 42.42 10.79 -34.53
N GLY A 820 42.14 11.54 -35.60
CA GLY A 820 42.31 11.12 -36.99
C GLY A 820 41.21 10.19 -37.52
N ASN A 821 40.07 10.06 -36.83
CA ASN A 821 39.01 9.12 -37.21
C ASN A 821 37.85 9.79 -37.95
N TYR A 822 37.18 9.04 -38.83
CA TYR A 822 35.94 9.47 -39.48
C TYR A 822 34.99 8.30 -39.70
N TYR A 823 33.71 8.50 -39.41
CA TYR A 823 32.68 7.46 -39.47
C TYR A 823 31.51 7.89 -40.36
N LEU A 824 31.18 7.06 -41.36
CA LEU A 824 30.09 7.32 -42.29
C LEU A 824 29.18 6.11 -42.43
N ARG A 825 27.86 6.30 -42.26
CA ARG A 825 26.87 5.25 -42.54
C ARG A 825 26.09 5.58 -43.82
N THR A 826 26.04 4.64 -44.77
CA THR A 826 25.35 4.84 -46.06
C THR A 826 24.45 3.67 -46.43
N THR A 827 23.33 3.98 -47.07
CA THR A 827 22.38 3.01 -47.65
C THR A 827 22.71 2.65 -49.10
N ARG A 828 23.75 3.27 -49.70
CA ARG A 828 24.18 2.96 -51.07
C ARG A 828 24.65 1.50 -51.15
N LYS A 829 24.30 0.80 -52.24
CA LYS A 829 24.67 -0.60 -52.44
C LYS A 829 26.15 -0.69 -52.87
N LEU A 830 27.03 -0.97 -51.92
CA LEU A 830 28.48 -1.01 -52.13
C LEU A 830 29.04 -2.42 -52.47
N VAL A 831 28.17 -3.43 -52.63
CA VAL A 831 28.61 -4.78 -53.05
C VAL A 831 29.34 -4.74 -54.39
N GLY A 832 30.57 -5.23 -54.36
CA GLY A 832 31.48 -5.28 -55.49
C GLY A 832 32.25 -3.99 -55.75
N TYR A 833 32.11 -2.96 -54.91
CA TYR A 833 32.94 -1.75 -54.95
C TYR A 833 34.17 -1.93 -54.05
N THR A 834 35.24 -1.24 -54.40
CA THR A 834 36.41 -1.01 -53.54
C THR A 834 36.35 0.42 -53.05
N LEU A 835 36.54 0.64 -51.75
CA LEU A 835 36.65 1.98 -51.19
C LEU A 835 38.10 2.42 -51.21
N GLN A 836 38.34 3.69 -51.50
CA GLN A 836 39.64 4.34 -51.48
C GLN A 836 39.56 5.57 -50.60
N LEU A 837 40.45 5.68 -49.62
CA LEU A 837 40.69 6.89 -48.86
C LEU A 837 41.68 7.75 -49.63
N VAL A 838 41.31 9.00 -49.89
CA VAL A 838 42.08 9.95 -50.68
C VAL A 838 42.27 11.24 -49.88
N LEU A 839 43.51 11.69 -49.76
CA LEU A 839 43.90 12.97 -49.17
C LEU A 839 44.84 13.68 -50.16
N ASP A 840 44.60 14.97 -50.42
CA ASP A 840 45.41 15.77 -51.36
C ASP A 840 45.67 15.12 -52.72
N SER A 841 44.68 14.38 -53.22
CA SER A 841 44.71 13.60 -54.47
C SER A 841 45.55 12.31 -54.44
N GLU A 842 46.13 11.94 -53.30
CA GLU A 842 46.85 10.68 -53.09
C GLU A 842 45.96 9.62 -52.40
N ILE A 843 46.08 8.35 -52.83
CA ILE A 843 45.30 7.25 -52.24
C ILE A 843 46.08 6.67 -51.06
N LEU A 844 45.63 6.99 -49.84
CA LEU A 844 46.30 6.52 -48.63
C LEU A 844 45.98 5.06 -48.31
N ALA A 845 44.76 4.61 -48.57
CA ALA A 845 44.36 3.21 -48.39
C ALA A 845 43.19 2.80 -49.28
N LYS A 846 43.08 1.49 -49.53
CA LYS A 846 41.95 0.89 -50.24
C LYS A 846 41.47 -0.39 -49.59
N THR A 847 40.16 -0.65 -49.63
CA THR A 847 39.61 -1.94 -49.19
C THR A 847 39.80 -3.02 -50.27
N SER A 848 39.68 -4.29 -49.87
CA SER A 848 39.30 -5.32 -50.84
C SER A 848 37.89 -5.07 -51.36
N LYS A 849 37.52 -5.74 -52.46
CA LYS A 849 36.20 -5.64 -53.07
C LYS A 849 35.14 -6.08 -52.04
N LEU A 850 34.26 -5.16 -51.67
CA LEU A 850 33.25 -5.40 -50.63
C LEU A 850 32.28 -6.49 -51.09
N LYS A 851 32.00 -7.45 -50.21
CA LYS A 851 31.09 -8.57 -50.46
C LYS A 851 29.65 -8.23 -50.09
#